data_AF-A0A537C7C6-F1
#
_entry.id   AF-A0A537C7C6-F1
#
_cell.length_a   1.000
_cell.length_b   1.000
_cell.length_c   1.000
_cell.angle_alpha   90.00
_cell.angle_beta   90.00
_cell.angle_gamma   90.00
#
_symmetry.space_group_name_H-M   'P 1'
#
loop_
_entity.id
_entity.type
_entity.pdbx_description
1 polymer ?
#
loop_
_entity_poly.entity_id
_entity_poly.type
_entity_poly.pdbx_seq_one_letter_code
_entity_poly.pdbx_strand_id
1 'polypeptide(L)'
;RINLFAATTSAVAAGLWFLIGERWLRSIVSVAERRRLVAGAGAVVGATAFTVWNQSVVNEKVYTLSVLTIALVLWLAVRWADQPVSTRRDHHLVLIVYLLALTSTNHLMGVLAAPAVLVYVLLTEPRALLRPRFLVAAALVVVVGLSVNLFIPIRAHFDPYLNQGEATTWPALKAVLARDQFGKPSVFDNPMFPPGPDNPGHSLVLYGQQLLNYVQYFTWQFGRDWLPGIGRGLAVLFGALGLLGARRHWRADRRAAVAMTTLILTLTVALVFYLNFKWGYAQAFGGPGLEHEVRERDYFFIASFAAWGMWVGMGIATLMEWIDEALAARAATPAPARLWAPSALVLLLALVPLAGNRFTAPRNGETLARDYAHDVLQSVDPYALVVTAGDNDTFPLWYAQEVDGVRKDVSVLVLSLANTGWYVRQLQRRAPPTFDAGAAPDLYRGRVWPRPTAPWMSRFYLGDSADTLPDYIPLAQPATGYLGPITVALDPARLGRPYLMRSELAVLQIIKDELGKRPIYFSASTGNYADQLGLSPYLVGEGLVRRLVPRPVGVGGGVWRVEGRGFVDVPRSAALLFGVYRGGETAARPRPRGWVDVPSQNSLLGYVFAYDTIAQALRETDPARADRAVALRDAILANTTYAPAGGHATDN
;
A
#
# COMPACT_ATOMS: atom_id res chain seq x y z
N ARG A 1 12.00 -1.97 12.34
CA ARG A 1 11.10 -1.66 13.49
C ARG A 1 9.63 -1.77 13.11
N ILE A 2 9.17 -1.05 12.08
CA ILE A 2 7.75 -1.03 11.68
C ILE A 2 7.24 -2.40 11.18
N ASN A 3 8.01 -3.15 10.36
CA ASN A 3 7.60 -4.50 9.95
C ASN A 3 7.46 -5.47 11.14
N LEU A 4 8.34 -5.35 12.15
CA LEU A 4 8.22 -6.14 13.37
C LEU A 4 6.97 -5.78 14.17
N PHE A 5 6.59 -4.50 14.21
CA PHE A 5 5.34 -4.05 14.82
C PHE A 5 4.13 -4.66 14.10
N ALA A 6 4.09 -4.63 12.76
CA ALA A 6 3.03 -5.27 11.98
C ALA A 6 2.93 -6.78 12.26
N ALA A 7 4.07 -7.49 12.21
CA ALA A 7 4.12 -8.92 12.51
C ALA A 7 3.63 -9.23 13.93
N THR A 8 4.04 -8.42 14.91
CA THR A 8 3.61 -8.58 16.31
C THR A 8 2.11 -8.36 16.46
N THR A 9 1.57 -7.26 15.93
CA THR A 9 0.13 -6.96 16.02
C THR A 9 -0.72 -8.04 15.34
N SER A 10 -0.30 -8.54 14.18
CA SER A 10 -0.98 -9.63 13.48
C SER A 10 -0.92 -10.95 14.24
N ALA A 11 0.23 -11.31 14.82
CA ALA A 11 0.38 -12.49 15.65
C ALA A 11 -0.50 -12.44 16.92
N VAL A 12 -0.57 -11.28 17.58
CA VAL A 12 -1.48 -11.07 18.72
C VAL A 12 -2.94 -11.16 18.27
N ALA A 13 -3.29 -10.61 17.10
CA ALA A 13 -4.63 -10.73 16.54
C ALA A 13 -5.01 -12.19 16.29
N ALA A 14 -4.11 -13.00 15.71
CA ALA A 14 -4.31 -14.44 15.53
C ALA A 14 -4.51 -15.17 16.87
N GLY A 15 -3.76 -14.79 17.92
CA GLY A 15 -3.96 -15.29 19.27
C GLY A 15 -5.33 -14.95 19.86
N LEU A 16 -5.84 -13.73 19.63
CA LEU A 16 -7.18 -13.34 20.05
C LEU A 16 -8.27 -14.08 19.26
N TRP A 17 -8.08 -14.27 17.95
CA TRP A 17 -8.96 -15.11 17.15
C TRP A 17 -9.00 -16.54 17.68
N PHE A 18 -7.85 -17.13 18.01
CA PHE A 18 -7.80 -18.43 18.69
C PHE A 18 -8.64 -18.46 19.98
N LEU A 19 -8.54 -17.44 20.84
CA LEU A 19 -9.33 -17.37 22.08
C LEU A 19 -10.84 -17.26 21.81
N ILE A 20 -11.24 -16.46 20.83
CA ILE A 20 -12.64 -16.33 20.39
C ILE A 20 -13.14 -17.68 19.86
N GLY A 21 -12.37 -18.31 18.96
CA GLY A 21 -12.69 -19.61 18.38
C GLY A 21 -12.80 -20.71 19.44
N GLU A 22 -11.85 -20.79 20.37
CA GLU A 22 -11.89 -21.72 21.50
C GLU A 22 -13.16 -21.52 22.32
N ARG A 23 -13.52 -20.27 22.61
CA ARG A 23 -14.69 -19.97 23.42
C ARG A 23 -15.99 -20.37 22.75
N TRP A 24 -16.15 -20.04 21.47
CA TRP A 24 -17.36 -20.36 20.70
C TRP A 24 -17.47 -21.84 20.36
N LEU A 25 -16.36 -22.56 20.26
CA LEU A 25 -16.37 -24.01 20.09
C LEU A 25 -16.78 -24.78 21.36
N ARG A 26 -16.91 -24.17 22.55
CA ARG A 26 -17.22 -24.91 23.79
C ARG A 26 -18.57 -25.65 23.75
N SER A 27 -19.56 -25.11 23.04
CA SER A 27 -20.86 -25.75 22.83
C SER A 27 -20.89 -26.73 21.65
N ILE A 28 -19.79 -26.82 20.91
CA ILE A 28 -19.64 -27.67 19.71
C ILE A 28 -18.75 -28.87 20.04
N VAL A 29 -17.60 -28.62 20.68
CA VAL A 29 -16.56 -29.60 20.97
C VAL A 29 -16.29 -29.58 22.48
N SER A 30 -16.77 -30.61 23.18
CA SER A 30 -16.69 -30.72 24.65
C SER A 30 -15.25 -30.93 25.14
N VAL A 31 -14.49 -31.80 24.45
CA VAL A 31 -13.13 -32.17 24.81
C VAL A 31 -12.15 -31.01 24.55
N ALA A 32 -11.42 -30.61 25.59
CA ALA A 32 -10.63 -29.39 25.58
C ALA A 32 -9.44 -29.42 24.61
N GLU A 33 -8.70 -30.53 24.51
CA GLU A 33 -7.58 -30.62 23.57
C GLU A 33 -8.07 -30.52 22.12
N ARG A 34 -9.16 -31.22 21.76
CA ARG A 34 -9.79 -31.15 20.42
C ARG A 34 -10.11 -29.72 20.06
N ARG A 35 -10.80 -29.05 20.98
CA ARG A 35 -11.30 -27.70 20.79
C ARG A 35 -10.15 -26.73 20.54
N ARG A 36 -9.07 -26.84 21.32
CA ARG A 36 -7.88 -26.01 21.13
C ARG A 36 -7.18 -26.30 19.81
N LEU A 37 -7.05 -27.57 19.41
CA LEU A 37 -6.44 -27.93 18.12
C LEU A 37 -7.23 -27.34 16.94
N VAL A 38 -8.55 -27.46 16.96
CA VAL A 38 -9.39 -26.94 15.87
C VAL A 38 -9.48 -25.41 15.88
N ALA A 39 -9.55 -24.78 17.06
CA ALA A 39 -9.44 -23.32 17.17
C ALA A 39 -8.09 -22.83 16.63
N GLY A 40 -7.01 -23.55 16.94
CA GLY A 40 -5.67 -23.30 16.42
C GLY A 40 -5.61 -23.46 14.91
N ALA A 41 -6.20 -24.53 14.36
CA ALA A 41 -6.31 -24.76 12.93
C ALA A 41 -7.00 -23.58 12.22
N GLY A 42 -8.13 -23.10 12.75
CA GLY A 42 -8.80 -21.92 12.20
C GLY A 42 -7.96 -20.65 12.27
N ALA A 43 -7.25 -20.43 13.38
CA ALA A 43 -6.35 -19.29 13.53
C ALA A 43 -5.16 -19.35 12.57
N VAL A 44 -4.59 -20.53 12.33
CA VAL A 44 -3.52 -20.75 11.35
C VAL A 44 -4.02 -20.48 9.94
N VAL A 45 -5.21 -20.97 9.56
CA VAL A 45 -5.81 -20.68 8.25
C VAL A 45 -5.96 -19.18 8.05
N GLY A 46 -6.51 -18.46 9.03
CA GLY A 46 -6.69 -17.02 8.95
C GLY A 46 -5.37 -16.26 8.90
N ALA A 47 -4.39 -16.63 9.73
CA ALA A 47 -3.08 -15.96 9.80
C ALA A 47 -2.19 -16.22 8.57
N THR A 48 -2.35 -17.37 7.92
CA THR A 48 -1.56 -17.78 6.75
C THR A 48 -2.32 -17.59 5.43
N ALA A 49 -3.51 -17.00 5.48
CA ALA A 49 -4.19 -16.47 4.30
C ALA A 49 -3.29 -15.45 3.60
N PHE A 50 -3.22 -15.49 2.26
CA PHE A 50 -2.24 -14.74 1.47
C PHE A 50 -2.17 -13.26 1.87
N THR A 51 -3.30 -12.55 1.87
CA THR A 51 -3.34 -11.12 2.18
C THR A 51 -2.95 -10.84 3.62
N VAL A 52 -3.38 -11.69 4.57
CA VAL A 52 -3.06 -11.54 6.00
C VAL A 52 -1.56 -11.70 6.22
N TRP A 53 -0.96 -12.77 5.69
CA TRP A 53 0.47 -13.02 5.84
C TRP A 53 1.31 -11.95 5.13
N ASN A 54 0.99 -11.62 3.88
CA ASN A 54 1.72 -10.61 3.10
C ASN A 54 1.77 -9.25 3.82
N GLN A 55 0.64 -8.78 4.36
CA GLN A 55 0.56 -7.52 5.12
C GLN A 55 1.16 -7.63 6.54
N SER A 56 1.36 -8.85 7.06
CA SER A 56 1.99 -9.06 8.37
C SER A 56 3.51 -8.91 8.33
N VAL A 57 4.13 -9.16 7.17
CA VAL A 57 5.60 -9.11 7.02
C VAL A 57 6.10 -7.83 6.37
N VAL A 58 5.23 -7.12 5.64
CA VAL A 58 5.48 -5.77 5.16
C VAL A 58 4.38 -4.89 5.68
N ASN A 59 4.74 -3.92 6.53
CA ASN A 59 3.80 -2.89 6.93
C ASN A 59 3.62 -1.89 5.78
N GLU A 60 3.03 -2.34 4.68
CA GLU A 60 2.69 -1.46 3.56
C GLU A 60 1.74 -0.35 4.06
N LYS A 61 0.88 -0.67 5.05
CA LYS A 61 -0.17 0.20 5.63
C LYS A 61 -0.49 -0.21 7.07
N VAL A 62 -1.41 0.51 7.73
CA VAL A 62 -1.77 0.38 9.15
C VAL A 62 -2.82 -0.72 9.49
N TYR A 63 -3.03 -1.69 8.59
CA TYR A 63 -4.17 -2.60 8.71
C TYR A 63 -4.00 -3.72 9.74
N THR A 64 -2.79 -4.23 9.96
CA THR A 64 -2.54 -5.29 10.95
C THR A 64 -2.93 -4.85 12.36
N LEU A 65 -2.65 -3.59 12.72
CA LEU A 65 -3.14 -2.97 13.95
C LEU A 65 -4.68 -2.89 14.00
N SER A 66 -5.33 -2.62 12.87
CA SER A 66 -6.80 -2.62 12.81
C SER A 66 -7.40 -4.03 12.94
N VAL A 67 -6.75 -5.06 12.40
CA VAL A 67 -7.13 -6.47 12.61
C VAL A 67 -7.01 -6.85 14.08
N LEU A 68 -5.92 -6.42 14.74
CA LEU A 68 -5.75 -6.57 16.18
C LEU A 68 -6.89 -5.90 16.95
N THR A 69 -7.21 -4.63 16.65
CA THR A 69 -8.31 -3.93 17.33
C THR A 69 -9.64 -4.65 17.14
N ILE A 70 -9.97 -5.10 15.93
CA ILE A 70 -11.21 -5.85 15.65
C ILE A 70 -11.26 -7.11 16.50
N ALA A 71 -10.19 -7.92 16.51
CA ALA A 71 -10.12 -9.15 17.30
C ALA A 71 -10.21 -8.86 18.81
N LEU A 72 -9.53 -7.80 19.28
CA LEU A 72 -9.51 -7.43 20.70
C LEU A 72 -10.88 -6.95 21.18
N VAL A 73 -11.52 -6.06 20.42
CA VAL A 73 -12.85 -5.53 20.74
C VAL A 73 -13.89 -6.64 20.73
N LEU A 74 -13.84 -7.55 19.75
CA LEU A 74 -14.72 -8.71 19.72
C LEU A 74 -14.46 -9.66 20.91
N TRP A 75 -13.19 -9.92 21.25
CA TRP A 75 -12.83 -10.73 22.41
C TRP A 75 -13.34 -10.10 23.73
N LEU A 76 -13.18 -8.79 23.91
CA LEU A 76 -13.70 -8.08 25.07
C LEU A 76 -15.23 -8.16 25.15
N ALA A 77 -15.94 -8.12 24.01
CA ALA A 77 -17.38 -8.28 23.96
C ALA A 77 -17.80 -9.68 24.42
N VAL A 78 -17.10 -10.73 23.94
CA VAL A 78 -17.30 -12.11 24.40
C VAL A 78 -17.05 -12.23 25.91
N ARG A 79 -15.96 -11.64 26.41
CA ARG A 79 -15.63 -11.63 27.85
C ARG A 79 -16.69 -10.92 28.69
N TRP A 80 -17.21 -9.79 28.21
CA TRP A 80 -18.30 -9.07 28.86
C TRP A 80 -19.55 -9.93 28.95
N ALA A 81 -19.94 -10.61 27.87
CA ALA A 81 -21.16 -11.43 27.86
C ALA A 81 -21.04 -12.69 28.73
N ASP A 82 -19.83 -13.24 28.88
CA ASP A 82 -19.54 -14.43 29.70
C ASP A 82 -19.46 -14.13 31.20
N GLN A 83 -19.09 -12.90 31.57
CA GLN A 83 -18.97 -12.51 32.97
C GLN A 83 -20.36 -12.39 33.63
N PRO A 84 -20.54 -12.88 34.87
CA PRO A 84 -21.80 -12.71 35.60
C PRO A 84 -22.18 -11.24 35.77
N VAL A 85 -23.48 -10.92 35.71
CA VAL A 85 -23.98 -9.53 35.88
C VAL A 85 -23.58 -8.91 37.21
N SER A 86 -23.40 -9.74 38.26
CA SER A 86 -22.95 -9.31 39.58
C SER A 86 -21.51 -8.78 39.59
N THR A 87 -20.70 -9.19 38.61
CA THR A 87 -19.37 -8.60 38.40
C THR A 87 -19.54 -7.26 37.69
N ARG A 88 -18.72 -6.26 38.02
CA ARG A 88 -18.73 -4.93 37.36
C ARG A 88 -18.22 -5.02 35.91
N ARG A 89 -18.82 -5.89 35.08
CA ARG A 89 -18.35 -6.31 33.75
C ARG A 89 -18.33 -5.18 32.72
N ASP A 90 -19.11 -4.12 32.90
CA ASP A 90 -19.25 -2.98 31.98
C ASP A 90 -17.94 -2.25 31.66
N HIS A 91 -16.88 -2.41 32.48
CA HIS A 91 -15.56 -1.89 32.14
C HIS A 91 -15.04 -2.42 30.79
N HIS A 92 -15.44 -3.62 30.37
CA HIS A 92 -15.14 -4.14 29.03
C HIS A 92 -15.81 -3.29 27.94
N LEU A 93 -17.07 -2.89 28.12
CA LEU A 93 -17.78 -2.03 27.17
C LEU A 93 -17.14 -0.64 27.11
N VAL A 94 -16.75 -0.08 28.26
CA VAL A 94 -16.01 1.20 28.31
C VAL A 94 -14.68 1.08 27.58
N LEU A 95 -13.93 -0.01 27.79
CA LEU A 95 -12.67 -0.27 27.08
C LEU A 95 -12.90 -0.45 25.57
N ILE A 96 -13.98 -1.10 25.16
CA ILE A 96 -14.34 -1.22 23.74
C ILE A 96 -14.60 0.16 23.13
N VAL A 97 -15.38 1.02 23.79
CA VAL A 97 -15.64 2.38 23.31
C VAL A 97 -14.33 3.17 23.20
N TYR A 98 -13.45 3.07 24.19
CA TYR A 98 -12.11 3.67 24.14
C TYR A 98 -11.31 3.18 22.93
N LEU A 99 -11.24 1.86 22.72
CA LEU A 99 -10.46 1.26 21.62
C LEU A 99 -11.03 1.62 20.24
N LEU A 100 -12.36 1.72 20.11
CA LEU A 100 -13.01 2.18 18.88
C LEU A 100 -12.72 3.67 18.60
N ALA A 101 -12.72 4.53 19.63
CA ALA A 101 -12.33 5.93 19.49
C ALA A 101 -10.84 6.05 19.14
N LEU A 102 -9.96 5.36 19.88
CA LEU A 102 -8.52 5.36 19.67
C LEU A 102 -8.14 4.83 18.29
N THR A 103 -8.71 3.70 17.85
CA THR A 103 -8.38 3.16 16.53
C THR A 103 -8.83 4.07 15.40
N SER A 104 -9.88 4.88 15.60
CA SER A 104 -10.34 5.82 14.57
C SER A 104 -9.30 6.90 14.27
N THR A 105 -8.41 7.22 15.22
CA THR A 105 -7.30 8.17 15.04
C THR A 105 -6.10 7.56 14.29
N ASN A 106 -6.07 6.23 14.12
CA ASN A 106 -5.08 5.53 13.30
C ASN A 106 -5.66 5.14 11.94
N HIS A 107 -6.79 4.44 11.94
CA HIS A 107 -7.48 3.99 10.72
C HIS A 107 -8.92 3.56 11.02
N LEU A 108 -9.86 3.96 10.15
CA LEU A 108 -11.30 3.68 10.33
C LEU A 108 -11.66 2.18 10.25
N MET A 109 -10.83 1.34 9.65
CA MET A 109 -11.08 -0.12 9.56
C MET A 109 -11.30 -0.76 10.93
N GLY A 110 -10.57 -0.34 11.98
CA GLY A 110 -10.77 -0.88 13.33
C GLY A 110 -12.18 -0.64 13.88
N VAL A 111 -12.87 0.41 13.39
CA VAL A 111 -14.24 0.76 13.80
C VAL A 111 -15.28 -0.17 13.18
N LEU A 112 -14.93 -0.92 12.12
CA LEU A 112 -15.86 -1.84 11.44
C LEU A 112 -16.33 -3.02 12.31
N ALA A 113 -15.71 -3.25 13.48
CA ALA A 113 -16.23 -4.19 14.47
C ALA A 113 -17.47 -3.66 15.23
N ALA A 114 -17.72 -2.35 15.23
CA ALA A 114 -18.75 -1.72 16.05
C ALA A 114 -20.17 -2.26 15.78
N PRO A 115 -20.63 -2.48 14.52
CA PRO A 115 -21.94 -3.07 14.27
C PRO A 115 -22.09 -4.46 14.88
N ALA A 116 -21.07 -5.31 14.76
CA ALA A 116 -21.06 -6.66 15.30
C ALA A 116 -21.11 -6.67 16.84
N VAL A 117 -20.32 -5.81 17.49
CA VAL A 117 -20.35 -5.63 18.95
C VAL A 117 -21.70 -5.11 19.40
N LEU A 118 -22.26 -4.10 18.73
CA LEU A 118 -23.55 -3.53 19.07
C LEU A 118 -24.63 -4.61 19.03
N VAL A 119 -24.68 -5.39 17.95
CA VAL A 119 -25.61 -6.53 17.83
C VAL A 119 -25.38 -7.55 18.95
N TYR A 120 -24.13 -7.90 19.27
CA TYR A 120 -23.83 -8.83 20.36
C TYR A 120 -24.29 -8.32 21.73
N VAL A 121 -24.12 -7.02 22.00
CA VAL A 121 -24.57 -6.37 23.24
C VAL A 121 -26.09 -6.30 23.30
N LEU A 122 -26.77 -5.91 22.22
CA LEU A 122 -28.23 -5.86 22.16
C LEU A 122 -28.86 -7.25 22.33
N LEU A 123 -28.24 -8.30 21.81
CA LEU A 123 -28.72 -9.67 22.01
C LEU A 123 -28.35 -10.24 23.39
N THR A 124 -27.52 -9.57 24.17
CA THR A 124 -27.12 -9.99 25.53
C THR A 124 -27.86 -9.21 26.60
N GLU A 125 -27.72 -7.88 26.59
CA GLU A 125 -28.32 -6.98 27.58
C GLU A 125 -28.38 -5.54 27.04
N PRO A 126 -29.46 -5.16 26.30
CA PRO A 126 -29.60 -3.80 25.74
C PRO A 126 -29.49 -2.68 26.77
N ARG A 127 -30.00 -2.94 27.98
CA ARG A 127 -30.03 -1.96 29.08
C ARG A 127 -28.63 -1.52 29.50
N ALA A 128 -27.58 -2.31 29.25
CA ALA A 128 -26.21 -1.94 29.57
C ALA A 128 -25.78 -0.63 28.89
N LEU A 129 -26.24 -0.38 27.66
CA LEU A 129 -25.93 0.82 26.88
C LEU A 129 -26.64 2.08 27.39
N LEU A 130 -27.69 1.93 28.20
CA LEU A 130 -28.49 3.04 28.72
C LEU A 130 -28.13 3.41 30.16
N ARG A 131 -27.18 2.69 30.79
CA ARG A 131 -26.79 2.97 32.17
C ARG A 131 -26.07 4.33 32.26
N PRO A 132 -26.51 5.28 33.12
CA PRO A 132 -25.91 6.61 33.18
C PRO A 132 -24.40 6.61 33.45
N ARG A 133 -23.93 5.72 34.35
CA ARG A 133 -22.50 5.55 34.65
C ARG A 133 -21.70 5.09 33.43
N PHE A 134 -22.26 4.19 32.63
CA PHE A 134 -21.64 3.76 31.38
C PHE A 134 -21.57 4.91 30.38
N LEU A 135 -22.67 5.66 30.19
CA LEU A 135 -22.71 6.80 29.25
C LEU A 135 -21.68 7.89 29.60
N VAL A 136 -21.55 8.24 30.88
CA VAL A 136 -20.53 9.21 31.34
C VAL A 136 -19.12 8.67 31.09
N ALA A 137 -18.85 7.41 31.48
CA ALA A 137 -17.54 6.81 31.25
C ALA A 137 -17.21 6.69 29.75
N ALA A 138 -18.19 6.30 28.92
CA ALA A 138 -18.07 6.22 27.47
C ALA A 138 -17.73 7.58 26.86
N ALA A 139 -18.44 8.65 27.24
CA ALA A 139 -18.16 10.00 26.77
C ALA A 139 -16.72 10.44 27.13
N LEU A 140 -16.29 10.19 28.36
CA LEU A 140 -14.93 10.52 28.81
C LEU A 140 -13.87 9.77 28.00
N VAL A 141 -14.02 8.45 27.82
CA VAL A 141 -13.01 7.67 27.08
C VAL A 141 -13.03 7.94 25.57
N VAL A 142 -14.16 8.39 24.99
CA VAL A 142 -14.18 8.89 23.61
C VAL A 142 -13.32 10.15 23.49
N VAL A 143 -13.46 11.11 24.41
CA VAL A 143 -12.62 12.32 24.42
C VAL A 143 -11.14 11.96 24.55
N VAL A 144 -10.80 11.05 25.47
CA VAL A 144 -9.41 10.58 25.65
C VAL A 144 -8.90 9.87 24.39
N GLY A 145 -9.68 8.96 23.81
CA GLY A 145 -9.29 8.23 22.59
C GLY A 145 -9.06 9.17 21.40
N LEU A 146 -9.96 10.14 21.19
CA LEU A 146 -9.85 11.11 20.10
C LEU A 146 -8.76 12.17 20.33
N SER A 147 -8.31 12.37 21.57
CA SER A 147 -7.25 13.34 21.91
C SER A 147 -5.93 13.06 21.19
N VAL A 148 -5.70 11.82 20.74
CA VAL A 148 -4.51 11.46 19.93
C VAL A 148 -4.43 12.26 18.63
N ASN A 149 -5.56 12.72 18.07
CA ASN A 149 -5.54 13.60 16.90
C ASN A 149 -4.85 14.95 17.17
N LEU A 150 -4.72 15.38 18.44
CA LEU A 150 -3.98 16.58 18.81
C LEU A 150 -2.47 16.45 18.52
N PHE A 151 -1.97 15.23 18.35
CA PHE A 151 -0.60 15.01 17.87
C PHE A 151 -0.33 15.72 16.54
N ILE A 152 -1.32 15.75 15.63
CA ILE A 152 -1.18 16.35 14.30
C ILE A 152 -0.86 17.85 14.38
N PRO A 153 -1.70 18.71 14.99
CA PRO A 153 -1.41 20.14 15.08
C PRO A 153 -0.19 20.41 15.97
N ILE A 154 0.03 19.65 17.05
CA ILE A 154 1.22 19.82 17.90
C ILE A 154 2.48 19.62 17.06
N ARG A 155 2.57 18.54 16.29
CA ARG A 155 3.77 18.24 15.47
C ARG A 155 3.87 19.17 14.27
N ALA A 156 2.76 19.57 13.66
CA ALA A 156 2.76 20.52 12.54
C ALA A 156 3.44 21.86 12.91
N HIS A 157 3.32 22.32 14.17
CA HIS A 157 3.96 23.55 14.65
C HIS A 157 5.50 23.45 14.79
N PHE A 158 6.05 22.23 14.86
CA PHE A 158 7.51 22.02 14.85
C PHE A 158 8.09 21.99 13.43
N ASP A 159 7.28 22.26 12.41
CA ASP A 159 7.65 22.25 10.98
C ASP A 159 8.52 21.06 10.56
N PRO A 160 8.05 19.81 10.78
CA PRO A 160 8.82 18.63 10.39
C PRO A 160 9.01 18.60 8.87
N TYR A 161 10.06 17.90 8.42
CA TYR A 161 10.32 17.74 6.98
C TYR A 161 9.16 17.09 6.21
N LEU A 162 8.18 16.47 6.86
CA LEU A 162 6.93 16.11 6.19
C LEU A 162 5.77 16.59 7.05
N ASN A 163 5.15 17.70 6.65
CA ASN A 163 4.04 18.33 7.36
C ASN A 163 2.81 18.38 6.44
N GLN A 164 2.27 17.19 6.12
CA GLN A 164 1.16 17.06 5.17
C GLN A 164 -0.05 17.89 5.60
N GLY A 165 -0.56 18.72 4.70
CA GLY A 165 -1.69 19.61 4.95
C GLY A 165 -1.41 20.81 5.84
N GLU A 166 -0.19 20.95 6.40
CA GLU A 166 0.23 22.07 7.26
C GLU A 166 -0.84 22.40 8.32
N ALA A 167 -1.23 21.39 9.10
CA ALA A 167 -2.35 21.45 10.05
C ALA A 167 -2.07 22.28 11.32
N THR A 168 -1.59 23.51 11.16
CA THR A 168 -1.25 24.45 12.25
C THR A 168 -2.45 25.27 12.73
N THR A 169 -3.60 25.17 12.05
CA THR A 169 -4.83 25.88 12.42
C THR A 169 -6.01 24.91 12.52
N TRP A 170 -7.07 25.29 13.23
CA TRP A 170 -8.29 24.48 13.32
C TRP A 170 -8.93 24.16 11.96
N PRO A 171 -9.06 25.12 11.01
CA PRO A 171 -9.55 24.82 9.67
C PRO A 171 -8.67 23.82 8.92
N ALA A 172 -7.33 23.97 8.98
CA ALA A 172 -6.40 23.05 8.33
C ALA A 172 -6.47 21.65 8.95
N LEU A 173 -6.55 21.54 10.28
CA LEU A 173 -6.75 20.27 10.96
C LEU A 173 -8.06 19.61 10.52
N LYS A 174 -9.17 20.37 10.46
CA LYS A 174 -10.45 19.86 9.98
C LYS A 174 -10.33 19.34 8.55
N ALA A 175 -9.69 20.08 7.66
CA ALA A 175 -9.48 19.67 6.27
C ALA A 175 -8.64 18.38 6.15
N VAL A 176 -7.60 18.23 6.98
CA VAL A 176 -6.79 17.01 7.04
C VAL A 176 -7.62 15.82 7.54
N LEU A 177 -8.37 15.98 8.63
CA LEU A 177 -9.20 14.91 9.20
C LEU A 177 -10.37 14.52 8.28
N ALA A 178 -10.96 15.50 7.58
CA ALA A 178 -12.03 15.29 6.60
C ALA A 178 -11.51 14.78 5.24
N ARG A 179 -10.18 14.84 5.03
CA ARG A 179 -9.52 14.48 3.76
C ARG A 179 -9.98 15.35 2.59
N ASP A 180 -10.30 16.62 2.84
CA ASP A 180 -10.85 17.56 1.84
C ASP A 180 -9.93 17.70 0.63
N GLN A 181 -8.62 17.62 0.82
CA GLN A 181 -7.60 17.67 -0.25
C GLN A 181 -7.73 16.58 -1.33
N PHE A 182 -8.50 15.52 -1.08
CA PHE A 182 -8.71 14.42 -2.04
C PHE A 182 -10.09 14.46 -2.72
N GLY A 183 -10.98 15.39 -2.34
CA GLY A 183 -12.31 15.52 -2.95
C GLY A 183 -13.10 14.21 -2.94
N LYS A 184 -13.29 13.60 -1.76
CA LYS A 184 -13.91 12.26 -1.65
C LYS A 184 -15.30 12.25 -2.31
N PRO A 185 -15.53 11.43 -3.36
CA PRO A 185 -16.83 11.32 -4.01
C PRO A 185 -17.86 10.68 -3.09
N SER A 186 -19.15 10.83 -3.44
CA SER A 186 -20.23 10.13 -2.74
C SER A 186 -20.07 8.61 -2.90
N VAL A 187 -20.48 7.85 -1.88
CA VAL A 187 -20.59 6.38 -2.00
C VAL A 187 -21.70 5.98 -2.98
N PHE A 188 -22.61 6.90 -3.31
CA PHE A 188 -23.67 6.72 -4.30
C PHE A 188 -23.29 7.21 -5.70
N ASP A 189 -22.09 7.74 -5.90
CA ASP A 189 -21.62 8.13 -7.23
C ASP A 189 -21.13 6.89 -7.99
N ASN A 190 -21.19 6.94 -9.32
CA ASN A 190 -20.40 6.04 -10.14
C ASN A 190 -18.93 6.52 -10.11
N PRO A 191 -17.98 5.71 -9.60
CA PRO A 191 -16.59 6.12 -9.45
C PRO A 191 -15.83 6.18 -10.79
N MET A 192 -16.46 5.78 -11.91
CA MET A 192 -15.92 5.98 -13.28
C MET A 192 -16.07 7.41 -13.78
N PHE A 193 -16.97 8.19 -13.18
CA PHE A 193 -17.31 9.52 -13.66
C PHE A 193 -16.90 10.56 -12.61
N PRO A 194 -16.56 11.79 -13.02
CA PRO A 194 -16.39 12.89 -12.09
C PRO A 194 -17.62 13.09 -11.19
N PRO A 195 -17.44 13.55 -9.95
CA PRO A 195 -18.56 13.94 -9.10
C PRO A 195 -19.32 15.11 -9.73
N GLY A 196 -20.65 15.09 -9.67
CA GLY A 196 -21.47 16.16 -10.22
C GLY A 196 -22.87 15.71 -10.66
N PRO A 197 -23.70 16.64 -11.16
CA PRO A 197 -25.07 16.35 -11.59
C PRO A 197 -25.14 15.37 -12.77
N ASP A 198 -24.09 15.29 -13.58
CA ASP A 198 -24.00 14.39 -14.74
C ASP A 198 -23.50 12.99 -14.37
N ASN A 199 -23.18 12.74 -13.11
CA ASN A 199 -22.77 11.40 -12.67
C ASN A 199 -23.98 10.46 -12.70
N PRO A 200 -23.91 9.32 -13.41
CA PRO A 200 -25.05 8.40 -13.56
C PRO A 200 -25.42 7.66 -12.26
N GLY A 201 -24.63 7.81 -11.20
CA GLY A 201 -24.87 7.19 -9.91
C GLY A 201 -24.45 5.72 -9.84
N HIS A 202 -24.35 5.22 -8.61
CA HIS A 202 -23.99 3.85 -8.29
C HIS A 202 -25.13 2.90 -8.67
N SER A 203 -24.82 1.85 -9.43
CA SER A 203 -25.80 0.88 -9.92
C SER A 203 -25.62 -0.49 -9.27
N LEU A 204 -26.68 -1.30 -9.26
CA LEU A 204 -26.61 -2.69 -8.79
C LEU A 204 -25.62 -3.54 -9.60
N VAL A 205 -25.45 -3.23 -10.89
CA VAL A 205 -24.48 -3.92 -11.77
C VAL A 205 -23.05 -3.60 -11.33
N LEU A 206 -22.74 -2.32 -11.11
CA LEU A 206 -21.43 -1.91 -10.60
C LEU A 206 -21.16 -2.52 -9.22
N TYR A 207 -22.15 -2.51 -8.34
CA TYR A 207 -22.01 -3.13 -7.03
C TYR A 207 -21.74 -4.63 -7.12
N GLY A 208 -22.46 -5.34 -8.00
CA GLY A 208 -22.19 -6.75 -8.31
C GLY A 208 -20.76 -6.99 -8.79
N GLN A 209 -20.23 -6.13 -9.65
CA GLN A 209 -18.83 -6.19 -10.11
C GLN A 209 -17.83 -5.97 -8.97
N GLN A 210 -18.08 -5.01 -8.10
CA GLN A 210 -17.25 -4.75 -6.92
C GLN A 210 -17.28 -5.95 -5.94
N LEU A 211 -18.42 -6.64 -5.80
CA LEU A 211 -18.52 -7.89 -5.04
C LEU A 211 -17.75 -9.04 -5.72
N LEU A 212 -17.79 -9.15 -7.05
CA LEU A 212 -16.97 -10.11 -7.78
C LEU A 212 -15.47 -9.86 -7.58
N ASN A 213 -15.05 -8.60 -7.44
CA ASN A 213 -13.67 -8.28 -7.11
C ASN A 213 -13.27 -8.79 -5.71
N TYR A 214 -14.17 -8.68 -4.72
CA TYR A 214 -13.95 -9.32 -3.42
C TYR A 214 -13.83 -10.85 -3.55
N VAL A 215 -14.66 -11.50 -4.37
CA VAL A 215 -14.59 -12.94 -4.62
C VAL A 215 -13.25 -13.31 -5.26
N GLN A 216 -12.75 -12.52 -6.22
CA GLN A 216 -11.42 -12.69 -6.79
C GLN A 216 -10.35 -12.66 -5.69
N TYR A 217 -10.37 -11.69 -4.79
CA TYR A 217 -9.44 -11.64 -3.66
C TYR A 217 -9.58 -12.84 -2.73
N PHE A 218 -10.80 -13.31 -2.48
CA PHE A 218 -11.02 -14.52 -1.69
C PHE A 218 -10.35 -15.75 -2.32
N THR A 219 -10.29 -15.84 -3.66
CA THR A 219 -9.60 -16.95 -4.34
C THR A 219 -8.09 -17.01 -4.11
N TRP A 220 -7.48 -15.89 -3.70
CA TRP A 220 -6.04 -15.81 -3.47
C TRP A 220 -5.62 -16.36 -2.11
N GLN A 221 -6.55 -16.50 -1.16
CA GLN A 221 -6.19 -16.63 0.24
C GLN A 221 -5.50 -17.96 0.58
N PHE A 222 -5.85 -19.06 -0.08
CA PHE A 222 -5.51 -20.40 0.42
C PHE A 222 -4.39 -21.10 -0.39
N GLY A 223 -3.94 -20.53 -1.50
CA GLY A 223 -2.93 -21.16 -2.35
C GLY A 223 -2.51 -20.31 -3.54
N ARG A 224 -2.11 -19.05 -3.29
CA ARG A 224 -1.74 -18.06 -4.32
C ARG A 224 -0.55 -18.50 -5.17
N ASP A 225 0.37 -19.27 -4.58
CA ASP A 225 1.59 -19.77 -5.22
C ASP A 225 1.39 -21.13 -5.86
N TRP A 226 0.17 -21.62 -6.03
CA TRP A 226 -0.12 -22.82 -6.80
C TRP A 226 -0.82 -22.45 -8.11
N LEU A 227 -1.07 -23.43 -8.97
CA LEU A 227 -1.74 -23.18 -10.25
C LEU A 227 -3.10 -22.48 -10.02
N PRO A 228 -3.50 -21.48 -10.85
CA PRO A 228 -4.75 -20.73 -10.63
C PRO A 228 -6.00 -21.62 -10.50
N GLY A 229 -6.05 -22.75 -11.20
CA GLY A 229 -7.12 -23.75 -11.06
C GLY A 229 -7.17 -24.39 -9.67
N ILE A 230 -6.01 -24.73 -9.10
CA ILE A 230 -5.90 -25.28 -7.74
C ILE A 230 -6.32 -24.21 -6.72
N GLY A 231 -5.82 -22.97 -6.85
CA GLY A 231 -6.19 -21.85 -5.97
C GLY A 231 -7.71 -21.63 -5.93
N ARG A 232 -8.38 -21.63 -7.08
CA ARG A 232 -9.84 -21.56 -7.17
C ARG A 232 -10.54 -22.75 -6.50
N GLY A 233 -10.04 -23.97 -6.72
CA GLY A 233 -10.57 -25.17 -6.05
C GLY A 233 -10.44 -25.10 -4.53
N LEU A 234 -9.31 -24.61 -4.01
CA LEU A 234 -9.12 -24.38 -2.59
C LEU A 234 -10.07 -23.29 -2.06
N ALA A 235 -10.29 -22.22 -2.80
CA ALA A 235 -11.26 -21.19 -2.41
C ALA A 235 -12.66 -21.76 -2.24
N VAL A 236 -13.10 -22.65 -3.13
CA VAL A 236 -14.38 -23.38 -3.00
C VAL A 236 -14.37 -24.29 -1.77
N LEU A 237 -13.30 -25.07 -1.55
CA LEU A 237 -13.17 -25.95 -0.39
C LEU A 237 -13.23 -25.18 0.94
N PHE A 238 -12.41 -24.14 1.10
CA PHE A 238 -12.35 -23.32 2.31
C PHE A 238 -13.59 -22.43 2.48
N GLY A 239 -14.22 -22.02 1.37
CA GLY A 239 -15.54 -21.41 1.38
C GLY A 239 -16.60 -22.35 1.94
N ALA A 240 -16.64 -23.60 1.45
CA ALA A 240 -17.58 -24.62 1.92
C ALA A 240 -17.35 -24.99 3.40
N LEU A 241 -16.09 -25.15 3.83
CA LEU A 241 -15.73 -25.37 5.23
C LEU A 241 -16.18 -24.20 6.11
N GLY A 242 -15.96 -22.96 5.66
CA GLY A 242 -16.43 -21.77 6.38
C GLY A 242 -17.96 -21.74 6.49
N LEU A 243 -18.69 -22.01 5.42
CA LEU A 243 -20.16 -22.08 5.46
C LEU A 243 -20.68 -23.21 6.36
N LEU A 244 -20.02 -24.38 6.35
CA LEU A 244 -20.33 -25.48 7.26
C LEU A 244 -20.12 -25.06 8.72
N GLY A 245 -19.00 -24.40 9.02
CA GLY A 245 -18.72 -23.87 10.35
C GLY A 245 -19.68 -22.78 10.77
N ALA A 246 -20.05 -21.87 9.87
CA ALA A 246 -21.05 -20.83 10.12
C ALA A 246 -22.42 -21.44 10.48
N ARG A 247 -22.84 -22.48 9.73
CA ARG A 247 -24.06 -23.24 10.02
C ARG A 247 -23.99 -23.93 11.39
N ARG A 248 -22.85 -24.56 11.73
CA ARG A 248 -22.65 -25.20 13.03
C ARG A 248 -22.67 -24.17 14.18
N HIS A 249 -22.04 -23.02 13.98
CA HIS A 249 -22.05 -21.90 14.93
C HIS A 249 -23.49 -21.41 15.17
N TRP A 250 -24.27 -21.19 14.11
CA TRP A 250 -25.66 -20.73 14.21
C TRP A 250 -26.57 -21.67 15.01
N ARG A 251 -26.33 -22.99 14.88
CA ARG A 251 -27.05 -24.02 15.63
C ARG A 251 -26.60 -24.12 17.09
N ALA A 252 -25.35 -23.80 17.40
CA ALA A 252 -24.76 -23.99 18.72
C ALA A 252 -24.85 -22.75 19.63
N ASP A 253 -24.65 -21.55 19.09
CA ASP A 253 -24.75 -20.28 19.81
C ASP A 253 -25.25 -19.19 18.84
N ARG A 254 -26.57 -19.03 18.76
CA ARG A 254 -27.21 -18.10 17.84
C ARG A 254 -26.77 -16.65 18.08
N ARG A 255 -26.53 -16.27 19.33
CA ARG A 255 -26.14 -14.91 19.69
C ARG A 255 -24.75 -14.56 19.15
N ALA A 256 -23.77 -15.44 19.40
CA ALA A 256 -22.42 -15.28 18.86
C ALA A 256 -22.39 -15.40 17.33
N ALA A 257 -23.18 -16.31 16.77
CA ALA A 257 -23.26 -16.48 15.32
C ALA A 257 -23.85 -15.26 14.61
N VAL A 258 -24.90 -14.62 15.16
CA VAL A 258 -25.45 -13.38 14.59
C VAL A 258 -24.40 -12.28 14.58
N ALA A 259 -23.69 -12.06 15.68
CA ALA A 259 -22.64 -11.04 15.75
C ALA A 259 -21.49 -11.32 14.76
N MET A 260 -21.04 -12.57 14.64
CA MET A 260 -20.01 -12.96 13.66
C MET A 260 -20.49 -12.75 12.22
N THR A 261 -21.73 -13.10 11.91
CA THR A 261 -22.33 -12.85 10.59
C THR A 261 -22.43 -11.35 10.30
N THR A 262 -22.84 -10.52 11.27
CA THR A 262 -22.82 -9.06 11.14
C THR A 262 -21.40 -8.55 10.87
N LEU A 263 -20.39 -9.09 11.55
CA LEU A 263 -18.99 -8.72 11.30
C LEU A 263 -18.58 -9.05 9.87
N ILE A 264 -18.82 -10.28 9.40
CA ILE A 264 -18.46 -10.69 8.03
C ILE A 264 -19.21 -9.85 6.99
N LEU A 265 -20.51 -9.59 7.17
CA LEU A 265 -21.27 -8.72 6.26
C LEU A 265 -20.74 -7.28 6.25
N THR A 266 -20.31 -6.78 7.41
CA THR A 266 -19.71 -5.44 7.51
C THR A 266 -18.36 -5.39 6.80
N LEU A 267 -17.50 -6.39 7.03
CA LEU A 267 -16.15 -6.46 6.47
C LEU A 267 -16.12 -6.87 4.98
N THR A 268 -17.25 -7.27 4.40
CA THR A 268 -17.36 -7.69 3.00
C THR A 268 -18.37 -6.83 2.27
N VAL A 269 -19.65 -7.18 2.33
CA VAL A 269 -20.77 -6.55 1.61
C VAL A 269 -20.83 -5.03 1.87
N ALA A 270 -20.94 -4.60 3.14
CA ALA A 270 -21.05 -3.17 3.44
C ALA A 270 -19.76 -2.40 3.13
N LEU A 271 -18.59 -3.02 3.34
CA LEU A 271 -17.31 -2.39 3.05
C LEU A 271 -17.09 -2.24 1.54
N VAL A 272 -17.47 -3.22 0.72
CA VAL A 272 -17.42 -3.12 -0.75
C VAL A 272 -18.24 -1.90 -1.22
N PHE A 273 -19.46 -1.76 -0.71
CA PHE A 273 -20.31 -0.61 -1.02
C PHE A 273 -19.67 0.72 -0.57
N TYR A 274 -19.16 0.77 0.67
CA TYR A 274 -18.55 1.98 1.22
C TYR A 274 -17.28 2.42 0.49
N LEU A 275 -16.45 1.47 0.07
CA LEU A 275 -15.20 1.76 -0.63
C LEU A 275 -15.45 2.26 -2.05
N ASN A 276 -16.54 1.80 -2.68
CA ASN A 276 -17.01 2.22 -3.99
C ASN A 276 -15.86 2.33 -5.03
N PHE A 277 -15.05 1.28 -5.13
CA PHE A 277 -13.88 1.29 -6.01
C PHE A 277 -14.27 1.29 -7.48
N LYS A 278 -13.30 1.70 -8.30
CA LYS A 278 -13.33 1.40 -9.73
C LYS A 278 -13.26 -0.11 -9.99
N TRP A 279 -13.28 -0.53 -11.26
CA TRP A 279 -13.11 -1.95 -11.59
C TRP A 279 -11.76 -2.44 -11.04
N GLY A 280 -11.74 -3.67 -10.54
CA GLY A 280 -10.53 -4.26 -9.98
C GLY A 280 -9.41 -4.32 -11.02
N TYR A 281 -8.16 -4.11 -10.60
CA TYR A 281 -7.03 -4.00 -11.51
C TYR A 281 -6.94 -5.17 -12.50
N ALA A 282 -6.99 -6.42 -12.01
CA ALA A 282 -6.93 -7.62 -12.86
C ALA A 282 -8.30 -8.20 -13.26
N GLN A 283 -9.41 -7.46 -13.11
CA GLN A 283 -10.70 -7.94 -13.62
C GLN A 283 -10.68 -7.97 -15.16
N ALA A 284 -11.17 -9.04 -15.77
CA ALA A 284 -11.07 -9.26 -17.23
C ALA A 284 -12.07 -8.46 -18.08
N PHE A 285 -12.78 -7.51 -17.48
CA PHE A 285 -13.81 -6.73 -18.18
C PHE A 285 -13.24 -5.41 -18.65
N GLY A 286 -13.45 -5.06 -19.91
CA GLY A 286 -13.00 -3.80 -20.49
C GLY A 286 -13.98 -3.27 -21.53
N GLY A 287 -13.98 -1.97 -21.73
CA GLY A 287 -14.84 -1.27 -22.68
C GLY A 287 -14.54 0.23 -22.70
N PRO A 288 -14.93 0.97 -23.74
CA PRO A 288 -14.70 2.41 -23.81
C PRO A 288 -15.27 3.13 -22.58
N GLY A 289 -14.44 3.93 -21.89
CA GLY A 289 -14.85 4.70 -20.70
C GLY A 289 -14.89 3.91 -19.38
N LEU A 290 -14.49 2.64 -19.35
CA LEU A 290 -14.33 1.88 -18.11
C LEU A 290 -12.90 2.05 -17.58
N GLU A 291 -12.79 2.57 -16.36
CA GLU A 291 -11.52 2.74 -15.68
C GLU A 291 -11.29 1.67 -14.61
N HIS A 292 -10.04 1.23 -14.50
CA HIS A 292 -9.62 0.28 -13.48
C HIS A 292 -8.91 1.00 -12.34
N GLU A 293 -8.97 0.41 -11.16
CA GLU A 293 -8.07 0.76 -10.08
C GLU A 293 -6.62 0.58 -10.54
N VAL A 294 -5.75 1.51 -10.13
CA VAL A 294 -4.33 1.51 -10.51
C VAL A 294 -3.55 0.33 -9.94
N ARG A 295 -4.12 -0.41 -8.96
CA ARG A 295 -3.55 -1.62 -8.36
C ARG A 295 -4.61 -2.35 -7.53
N GLU A 296 -4.28 -3.56 -7.12
CA GLU A 296 -5.14 -4.38 -6.28
C GLU A 296 -5.37 -3.79 -4.88
N ARG A 297 -6.53 -4.14 -4.29
CA ARG A 297 -7.08 -3.56 -3.06
C ARG A 297 -7.49 -4.61 -2.01
N ASP A 298 -7.01 -5.84 -2.15
CA ASP A 298 -7.32 -6.98 -1.27
C ASP A 298 -7.09 -6.70 0.22
N TYR A 299 -6.04 -5.93 0.56
CA TYR A 299 -5.70 -5.56 1.93
C TYR A 299 -6.78 -4.77 2.68
N PHE A 300 -7.76 -4.14 1.99
CA PHE A 300 -8.91 -3.53 2.67
C PHE A 300 -9.80 -4.58 3.35
N PHE A 301 -9.76 -5.81 2.87
CA PHE A 301 -10.56 -6.93 3.33
C PHE A 301 -9.78 -7.89 4.24
N ILE A 302 -8.55 -7.56 4.61
CA ILE A 302 -7.67 -8.41 5.45
C ILE A 302 -8.37 -8.96 6.71
N ALA A 303 -9.21 -8.16 7.36
CA ALA A 303 -9.93 -8.57 8.55
C ALA A 303 -11.00 -9.64 8.26
N SER A 304 -11.63 -9.64 7.08
CA SER A 304 -12.60 -10.68 6.72
C SER A 304 -11.92 -12.02 6.54
N PHE A 305 -10.74 -12.06 5.91
CA PHE A 305 -9.96 -13.29 5.71
C PHE A 305 -9.48 -13.89 7.03
N ALA A 306 -8.99 -13.05 7.95
CA ALA A 306 -8.60 -13.49 9.29
C ALA A 306 -9.80 -14.05 10.08
N ALA A 307 -10.94 -13.34 10.06
CA ALA A 307 -12.17 -13.75 10.74
C ALA A 307 -12.77 -15.04 10.13
N TRP A 308 -12.71 -15.21 8.81
CA TRP A 308 -13.21 -16.39 8.10
C TRP A 308 -12.54 -17.68 8.57
N GLY A 309 -11.25 -17.62 8.95
CA GLY A 309 -10.52 -18.74 9.53
C GLY A 309 -11.22 -19.39 10.73
N MET A 310 -11.96 -18.61 11.54
CA MET A 310 -12.71 -19.15 12.69
C MET A 310 -13.85 -20.08 12.26
N TRP A 311 -14.59 -19.69 11.22
CA TRP A 311 -15.61 -20.56 10.65
C TRP A 311 -14.98 -21.76 9.94
N VAL A 312 -13.84 -21.62 9.27
CA VAL A 312 -13.12 -22.78 8.73
C VAL A 312 -12.74 -23.76 9.84
N GLY A 313 -12.22 -23.27 10.97
CA GLY A 313 -11.94 -24.10 12.15
C GLY A 313 -13.18 -24.87 12.60
N MET A 314 -14.32 -24.20 12.79
CA MET A 314 -15.59 -24.88 13.15
C MET A 314 -16.04 -25.90 12.09
N GLY A 315 -15.80 -25.62 10.80
CA GLY A 315 -16.03 -26.57 9.71
C GLY A 315 -15.15 -27.82 9.80
N ILE A 316 -13.86 -27.64 10.09
CA ILE A 316 -12.90 -28.73 10.34
C ILE A 316 -13.36 -29.58 11.53
N ALA A 317 -13.77 -28.98 12.66
CA ALA A 317 -14.34 -29.72 13.80
C ALA A 317 -15.53 -30.58 13.37
N THR A 318 -16.42 -30.02 12.55
CA THR A 318 -17.63 -30.72 12.08
C THR A 318 -17.27 -31.91 11.18
N LEU A 319 -16.28 -31.76 10.28
CA LEU A 319 -15.81 -32.87 9.46
C LEU A 319 -15.13 -33.97 10.30
N MET A 320 -14.33 -33.58 11.29
CA MET A 320 -13.70 -34.53 12.20
C MET A 320 -14.75 -35.32 12.99
N GLU A 321 -15.79 -34.66 13.49
CA GLU A 321 -16.94 -35.27 14.17
C GLU A 321 -17.65 -36.29 13.26
N TRP A 322 -17.96 -35.93 12.01
CA TRP A 322 -18.59 -36.85 11.05
C TRP A 322 -17.73 -38.06 10.70
N ILE A 323 -16.41 -37.89 10.57
CA ILE A 323 -15.48 -39.00 10.34
C ILE A 323 -15.44 -39.92 11.55
N ASP A 324 -15.32 -39.37 12.76
CA ASP A 324 -15.32 -40.13 14.01
C ASP A 324 -16.63 -40.94 14.14
N GLU A 325 -17.78 -40.32 13.88
CA GLU A 325 -19.10 -40.98 13.90
C GLU A 325 -19.20 -42.11 12.87
N ALA A 326 -18.76 -41.86 11.62
CA ALA A 326 -18.80 -42.86 10.56
C ALA A 326 -17.87 -44.05 10.84
N LEU A 327 -16.71 -43.81 11.45
CA LEU A 327 -15.78 -44.87 11.86
C LEU A 327 -16.33 -45.66 13.05
N ALA A 328 -16.89 -44.97 14.05
CA ALA A 328 -17.53 -45.60 15.20
C ALA A 328 -18.69 -46.51 14.77
N ALA A 329 -19.51 -46.07 13.81
CA ALA A 329 -20.62 -46.86 13.26
C ALA A 329 -20.15 -48.13 12.53
N ARG A 330 -18.90 -48.19 12.06
CA ARG A 330 -18.32 -49.35 11.35
C ARG A 330 -17.50 -50.27 12.25
N ALA A 331 -17.21 -49.86 13.49
CA ALA A 331 -16.37 -50.62 14.39
C ALA A 331 -17.16 -51.80 15.01
N ALA A 332 -16.67 -53.03 14.83
CA ALA A 332 -17.31 -54.25 15.36
C ALA A 332 -17.22 -54.38 16.89
N THR A 333 -16.31 -53.64 17.51
CA THR A 333 -16.20 -53.48 18.97
C THR A 333 -16.13 -51.99 19.30
N PRO A 334 -16.69 -51.54 20.43
CA PRO A 334 -16.53 -50.16 20.87
C PRO A 334 -15.04 -49.90 21.12
N ALA A 335 -14.39 -49.29 20.14
CA ALA A 335 -12.98 -48.98 20.24
C ALA A 335 -12.76 -48.02 21.43
N PRO A 336 -11.65 -48.15 22.17
CA PRO A 336 -11.31 -47.15 23.17
C PRO A 336 -11.29 -45.77 22.50
N ALA A 337 -11.67 -44.74 23.26
CA ALA A 337 -11.84 -43.34 22.84
C ALA A 337 -10.55 -42.65 22.30
N ARG A 338 -9.55 -43.41 21.84
CA ARG A 338 -8.22 -43.02 21.36
C ARG A 338 -7.94 -43.28 19.87
N LEU A 339 -8.92 -43.67 19.04
CA LEU A 339 -8.74 -43.71 17.58
C LEU A 339 -8.98 -42.34 16.92
N TRP A 340 -8.06 -41.41 17.15
CA TRP A 340 -8.08 -40.06 16.55
C TRP A 340 -7.21 -39.93 15.32
N ALA A 341 -6.39 -40.94 15.05
CA ALA A 341 -5.42 -40.91 13.98
C ALA A 341 -6.03 -40.51 12.62
N PRO A 342 -7.20 -41.03 12.20
CA PRO A 342 -7.74 -40.69 10.88
C PRO A 342 -8.43 -39.32 10.81
N SER A 343 -9.27 -38.94 11.77
CA SER A 343 -9.94 -37.62 11.75
C SER A 343 -8.96 -36.47 12.01
N ALA A 344 -7.90 -36.69 12.79
CA ALA A 344 -6.84 -35.70 13.00
C ALA A 344 -6.12 -35.30 11.70
N LEU A 345 -6.12 -36.13 10.66
CA LEU A 345 -5.56 -35.76 9.35
C LEU A 345 -6.29 -34.58 8.70
N VAL A 346 -7.57 -34.33 9.04
CA VAL A 346 -8.32 -33.17 8.55
C VAL A 346 -7.67 -31.86 9.03
N LEU A 347 -6.98 -31.85 10.18
CA LEU A 347 -6.24 -30.69 10.66
C LEU A 347 -5.12 -30.26 9.70
N LEU A 348 -4.59 -31.18 8.86
CA LEU A 348 -3.59 -30.85 7.85
C LEU A 348 -4.12 -29.85 6.81
N LEU A 349 -5.45 -29.76 6.61
CA LEU A 349 -6.04 -28.73 5.77
C LEU A 349 -5.64 -27.33 6.26
N ALA A 350 -5.45 -27.13 7.56
CA ALA A 350 -5.03 -25.83 8.08
C ALA A 350 -3.62 -25.40 7.66
N LEU A 351 -2.78 -26.35 7.23
CA LEU A 351 -1.43 -26.07 6.74
C LEU A 351 -1.40 -25.76 5.24
N VAL A 352 -2.52 -25.90 4.53
CA VAL A 352 -2.61 -25.63 3.09
C VAL A 352 -2.27 -24.17 2.76
N PRO A 353 -2.84 -23.13 3.41
CA PRO A 353 -2.50 -21.75 3.08
C PRO A 353 -1.05 -21.41 3.42
N LEU A 354 -0.50 -21.99 4.50
CA LEU A 354 0.92 -21.87 4.85
C LEU A 354 1.82 -22.42 3.72
N ALA A 355 1.51 -23.60 3.19
CA ALA A 355 2.29 -24.21 2.11
C ALA A 355 2.05 -23.52 0.76
N GLY A 356 0.83 -23.10 0.49
CA GLY A 356 0.37 -22.53 -0.77
C GLY A 356 0.67 -21.05 -0.96
N ASN A 357 1.15 -20.34 0.07
CA ASN A 357 1.50 -18.92 0.02
C ASN A 357 2.98 -18.64 0.38
N ARG A 358 3.82 -19.67 0.53
CA ARG A 358 5.17 -19.60 1.09
C ARG A 358 6.22 -18.87 0.24
N PHE A 359 5.97 -18.63 -1.04
CA PHE A 359 6.91 -17.99 -1.96
C PHE A 359 6.60 -16.51 -2.14
N THR A 360 5.33 -16.13 -2.24
CA THR A 360 4.94 -14.74 -2.52
C THR A 360 4.60 -13.95 -1.25
N ALA A 361 4.05 -14.60 -0.22
CA ALA A 361 3.68 -13.89 1.01
C ALA A 361 4.90 -13.46 1.84
N PRO A 362 5.97 -14.26 2.02
CA PRO A 362 7.19 -13.79 2.65
C PRO A 362 7.88 -12.72 1.80
N ARG A 363 8.37 -11.66 2.44
CA ARG A 363 9.13 -10.57 1.77
C ARG A 363 10.56 -10.48 2.31
N ASN A 364 11.13 -11.62 2.65
CA ASN A 364 12.48 -11.70 3.21
C ASN A 364 13.52 -11.18 2.20
N GLY A 365 14.36 -10.27 2.68
CA GLY A 365 15.40 -9.63 1.88
C GLY A 365 14.89 -8.75 0.74
N GLU A 366 13.59 -8.38 0.69
CA GLU A 366 13.15 -7.38 -0.27
C GLU A 366 13.60 -5.98 0.16
N THR A 367 14.63 -5.45 -0.51
CA THR A 367 15.22 -4.13 -0.25
C THR A 367 15.07 -3.15 -1.41
N LEU A 368 14.41 -3.54 -2.51
CA LEU A 368 14.41 -2.77 -3.76
C LEU A 368 14.01 -1.30 -3.58
N ALA A 369 12.94 -1.01 -2.83
CA ALA A 369 12.49 0.36 -2.64
C ALA A 369 13.56 1.23 -1.96
N ARG A 370 14.29 0.66 -0.99
CA ARG A 370 15.40 1.32 -0.29
C ARG A 370 16.59 1.54 -1.23
N ASP A 371 16.94 0.53 -2.00
CA ASP A 371 18.08 0.58 -2.92
C ASP A 371 17.80 1.55 -4.08
N TYR A 372 16.58 1.56 -4.61
CA TYR A 372 16.10 2.55 -5.58
C TYR A 372 16.17 3.98 -5.05
N ALA A 373 15.70 4.21 -3.82
CA ALA A 373 15.78 5.54 -3.22
C ALA A 373 17.22 6.02 -3.07
N HIS A 374 18.10 5.14 -2.61
CA HIS A 374 19.53 5.41 -2.54
C HIS A 374 20.09 5.75 -3.93
N ASP A 375 19.82 4.92 -4.93
CA ASP A 375 20.41 5.05 -6.26
C ASP A 375 19.96 6.32 -6.98
N VAL A 376 18.68 6.69 -6.91
CA VAL A 376 18.18 7.97 -7.45
C VAL A 376 18.85 9.16 -6.75
N LEU A 377 18.92 9.16 -5.41
CA LEU A 377 19.55 10.24 -4.65
C LEU A 377 21.06 10.34 -4.94
N GLN A 378 21.75 9.22 -5.18
CA GLN A 378 23.16 9.23 -5.54
C GLN A 378 23.43 9.62 -7.00
N SER A 379 22.40 9.66 -7.85
CA SER A 379 22.55 10.04 -9.26
C SER A 379 22.68 11.54 -9.47
N VAL A 380 22.14 12.34 -8.54
CA VAL A 380 22.04 13.80 -8.69
C VAL A 380 23.18 14.54 -8.00
N ASP A 381 23.60 15.63 -8.62
CA ASP A 381 24.61 16.55 -8.08
C ASP A 381 24.20 17.10 -6.68
N PRO A 382 25.16 17.48 -5.81
CA PRO A 382 24.85 18.13 -4.54
C PRO A 382 23.97 19.37 -4.67
N TYR A 383 23.04 19.52 -3.72
CA TYR A 383 22.05 20.61 -3.68
C TYR A 383 21.06 20.68 -4.86
N ALA A 384 20.96 19.61 -5.65
CA ALA A 384 20.04 19.50 -6.78
C ALA A 384 18.57 19.39 -6.37
N LEU A 385 17.68 19.68 -7.33
CA LEU A 385 16.28 19.26 -7.30
C LEU A 385 16.12 17.98 -8.11
N VAL A 386 15.45 16.98 -7.55
CA VAL A 386 14.92 15.84 -8.32
C VAL A 386 13.40 15.89 -8.33
N VAL A 387 12.83 15.90 -9.54
CA VAL A 387 11.38 15.83 -9.78
C VAL A 387 10.98 14.35 -9.84
N THR A 388 9.96 14.00 -9.07
CA THR A 388 9.40 12.65 -8.92
C THR A 388 7.91 12.63 -9.27
N ALA A 389 7.36 11.46 -9.57
CA ALA A 389 5.99 11.34 -10.06
C ALA A 389 4.96 11.28 -8.92
N GLY A 390 5.16 10.40 -7.95
CA GLY A 390 4.17 10.19 -6.90
C GLY A 390 4.69 9.34 -5.73
N ASP A 391 3.77 8.63 -5.08
CA ASP A 391 4.02 7.99 -3.79
C ASP A 391 5.06 6.85 -3.89
N ASN A 392 5.00 6.04 -4.95
CA ASN A 392 5.78 4.81 -5.10
C ASN A 392 7.30 5.06 -5.22
N ASP A 393 7.68 6.20 -5.79
CA ASP A 393 9.07 6.63 -5.95
C ASP A 393 9.48 7.63 -4.86
N THR A 394 8.59 8.55 -4.48
CA THR A 394 8.94 9.61 -3.53
C THR A 394 9.08 9.11 -2.09
N PHE A 395 8.13 8.34 -1.57
CA PHE A 395 8.15 7.98 -0.15
C PHE A 395 9.42 7.20 0.22
N PRO A 396 9.93 6.28 -0.62
CA PRO A 396 11.25 5.70 -0.43
C PRO A 396 12.37 6.74 -0.36
N LEU A 397 12.38 7.76 -1.25
CA LEU A 397 13.37 8.84 -1.21
C LEU A 397 13.33 9.61 0.10
N TRP A 398 12.15 10.02 0.57
CA TRP A 398 12.02 10.70 1.85
C TRP A 398 12.39 9.83 3.05
N TYR A 399 12.10 8.53 3.02
CA TYR A 399 12.58 7.61 4.03
C TYR A 399 14.12 7.55 4.03
N ALA A 400 14.73 7.42 2.85
CA ALA A 400 16.19 7.38 2.71
C ALA A 400 16.83 8.67 3.26
N GLN A 401 16.23 9.83 3.00
CA GLN A 401 16.69 11.11 3.55
C GLN A 401 16.47 11.17 5.07
N GLU A 402 15.22 11.14 5.53
CA GLU A 402 14.88 11.53 6.90
C GLU A 402 15.19 10.46 7.95
N VAL A 403 15.17 9.18 7.55
CA VAL A 403 15.43 8.05 8.44
C VAL A 403 16.85 7.52 8.28
N ASP A 404 17.28 7.27 7.03
CA ASP A 404 18.60 6.66 6.77
C ASP A 404 19.73 7.71 6.61
N GLY A 405 19.41 9.00 6.49
CA GLY A 405 20.41 10.08 6.39
C GLY A 405 21.07 10.24 5.02
N VAL A 406 20.54 9.60 3.98
CA VAL A 406 21.13 9.59 2.63
C VAL A 406 20.81 10.91 1.91
N ARG A 407 21.86 11.65 1.50
CA ARG A 407 21.74 12.81 0.59
C ARG A 407 20.63 13.80 0.99
N LYS A 408 20.60 14.19 2.28
CA LYS A 408 19.67 15.19 2.80
C LYS A 408 19.83 16.58 2.14
N ASP A 409 20.95 16.82 1.46
CA ASP A 409 21.23 18.04 0.70
C ASP A 409 20.36 18.18 -0.56
N VAL A 410 19.82 17.07 -1.08
CA VAL A 410 19.00 17.03 -2.30
C VAL A 410 17.54 17.40 -1.97
N SER A 411 16.93 18.25 -2.78
CA SER A 411 15.49 18.54 -2.69
C SER A 411 14.69 17.60 -3.57
N VAL A 412 13.55 17.10 -3.07
CA VAL A 412 12.63 16.24 -3.82
C VAL A 412 11.32 16.99 -4.06
N LEU A 413 10.96 17.19 -5.34
CA LEU A 413 9.67 17.76 -5.76
C LEU A 413 8.78 16.66 -6.33
N VAL A 414 7.64 16.41 -5.69
CA VAL A 414 6.64 15.44 -6.14
C VAL A 414 5.57 16.13 -6.94
N LEU A 415 5.36 15.69 -8.18
CA LEU A 415 4.34 16.28 -9.06
C LEU A 415 2.93 16.18 -8.47
N SER A 416 2.56 15.04 -7.87
CA SER A 416 1.23 14.85 -7.27
C SER A 416 0.92 15.84 -6.13
N LEU A 417 1.92 16.15 -5.28
CA LEU A 417 1.75 17.06 -4.15
C LEU A 417 2.02 18.53 -4.52
N ALA A 418 2.77 18.80 -5.60
CA ALA A 418 2.98 20.14 -6.14
C ALA A 418 1.68 20.83 -6.60
N ASN A 419 0.60 20.07 -6.71
CA ASN A 419 -0.76 20.59 -6.89
C ASN A 419 -1.36 21.23 -5.63
N THR A 420 -0.70 21.13 -4.48
CA THR A 420 -1.17 21.72 -3.22
C THR A 420 -0.32 22.92 -2.81
N GLY A 421 -0.97 23.99 -2.36
CA GLY A 421 -0.26 25.20 -1.92
C GLY A 421 0.68 24.96 -0.73
N TRP A 422 0.27 24.14 0.24
CA TRP A 422 1.08 23.84 1.42
C TRP A 422 2.41 23.16 1.07
N TYR A 423 2.41 22.25 0.09
CA TYR A 423 3.61 21.52 -0.30
C TYR A 423 4.61 22.42 -1.02
N VAL A 424 4.11 23.27 -1.93
CA VAL A 424 4.93 24.27 -2.62
C VAL A 424 5.60 25.19 -1.60
N ARG A 425 4.85 25.72 -0.61
CA ARG A 425 5.42 26.56 0.46
C ARG A 425 6.51 25.84 1.26
N GLN A 426 6.27 24.59 1.64
CA GLN A 426 7.24 23.80 2.39
C GLN A 426 8.52 23.56 1.60
N LEU A 427 8.43 23.28 0.29
CA LEU A 427 9.61 23.15 -0.56
C LEU A 427 10.46 24.43 -0.55
N GLN A 428 9.83 25.60 -0.53
CA GLN A 428 10.54 26.89 -0.57
C GLN A 428 11.19 27.27 0.77
N ARG A 429 10.58 26.94 1.91
CA ARG A 429 11.11 27.29 3.24
C ARG A 429 12.32 26.44 3.65
N ARG A 430 12.59 25.34 2.96
CA ARG A 430 13.63 24.37 3.34
C ARG A 430 14.99 24.74 2.76
N ALA A 431 15.85 25.29 3.62
CA ALA A 431 17.27 25.35 3.32
C ALA A 431 17.87 23.93 3.40
N PRO A 432 18.59 23.46 2.36
CA PRO A 432 19.21 22.15 2.41
C PRO A 432 20.32 22.12 3.48
N PRO A 433 20.50 21.02 4.23
CA PRO A 433 21.66 20.81 5.09
C PRO A 433 22.97 20.85 4.29
N THR A 434 24.11 21.02 4.97
CA THR A 434 25.43 20.97 4.33
C THR A 434 25.67 19.60 3.69
N PHE A 435 26.11 19.58 2.44
CA PHE A 435 26.51 18.38 1.73
C PHE A 435 27.68 17.68 2.42
N ASP A 436 27.52 16.38 2.71
CA ASP A 436 28.56 15.52 3.26
C ASP A 436 29.24 14.72 2.13
N ALA A 437 30.43 15.16 1.73
CA ALA A 437 31.22 14.50 0.69
C ALA A 437 31.75 13.12 1.12
N GLY A 438 31.87 12.85 2.43
CA GLY A 438 32.33 11.56 2.95
C GLY A 438 31.30 10.45 2.73
N ALA A 439 30.02 10.77 2.89
CA ALA A 439 28.89 9.86 2.66
C ALA A 439 28.42 9.77 1.19
N ALA A 440 29.00 10.59 0.30
CA ALA A 440 28.65 10.62 -1.12
C ALA A 440 29.62 9.80 -1.98
N PRO A 441 29.17 9.34 -3.17
CA PRO A 441 30.02 8.67 -4.15
C PRO A 441 31.23 9.51 -4.56
N ASP A 442 32.31 8.82 -4.97
CA ASP A 442 33.56 9.46 -5.38
C ASP A 442 33.38 10.51 -6.48
N LEU A 443 32.37 10.36 -7.32
CA LEU A 443 32.04 11.30 -8.39
C LEU A 443 31.70 12.73 -7.92
N TYR A 444 31.43 12.93 -6.62
CA TYR A 444 31.16 14.25 -6.05
C TYR A 444 32.30 14.81 -5.18
N ARG A 445 33.35 14.02 -4.94
CA ARG A 445 34.49 14.39 -4.08
C ARG A 445 35.47 15.29 -4.84
N GLY A 446 36.36 15.96 -4.10
CA GLY A 446 37.41 16.81 -4.67
C GLY A 446 36.93 18.14 -5.27
N ARG A 447 35.63 18.46 -5.12
CA ARG A 447 35.01 19.72 -5.55
C ARG A 447 34.29 20.39 -4.38
N VAL A 448 34.36 21.72 -4.34
CA VAL A 448 33.50 22.53 -3.45
C VAL A 448 32.13 22.74 -4.11
N TRP A 449 31.08 22.41 -3.37
CA TRP A 449 29.70 22.63 -3.78
C TRP A 449 29.12 23.80 -2.97
N PRO A 450 28.83 24.95 -3.59
CA PRO A 450 28.30 26.10 -2.85
C PRO A 450 26.88 25.79 -2.37
N ARG A 451 26.66 25.97 -1.06
CA ARG A 451 25.32 25.79 -0.47
C ARG A 451 24.40 26.91 -0.93
N PRO A 452 23.22 26.61 -1.51
CA PRO A 452 22.27 27.64 -1.90
C PRO A 452 21.64 28.29 -0.67
N THR A 453 21.46 29.61 -0.73
CA THR A 453 20.79 30.40 0.31
C THR A 453 19.41 30.89 -0.11
N ALA A 454 19.11 30.83 -1.42
CA ALA A 454 17.83 31.24 -1.99
C ALA A 454 16.83 30.08 -2.05
N PRO A 455 15.52 30.37 -1.96
CA PRO A 455 14.46 29.40 -2.26
C PRO A 455 14.50 28.96 -3.73
N TRP A 456 13.77 27.91 -4.07
CA TRP A 456 13.68 27.37 -5.44
C TRP A 456 12.88 28.27 -6.41
N MET A 457 12.00 29.11 -5.89
CA MET A 457 11.24 30.10 -6.67
C MET A 457 11.44 31.48 -6.06
N SER A 458 11.48 32.49 -6.91
CA SER A 458 11.57 33.91 -6.53
C SER A 458 10.22 34.50 -6.15
N ARG A 459 9.11 33.89 -6.60
CA ARG A 459 7.72 34.30 -6.37
C ARG A 459 6.78 33.09 -6.32
N PHE A 460 5.54 33.32 -5.95
CA PHE A 460 4.40 32.39 -5.94
C PHE A 460 4.40 31.34 -4.82
N TYR A 461 4.95 31.71 -3.65
CA TYR A 461 5.02 30.82 -2.49
C TYR A 461 4.88 31.51 -1.12
N LEU A 462 4.69 32.83 -1.06
CA LEU A 462 4.57 33.52 0.23
C LEU A 462 3.22 33.31 0.92
N GLY A 463 2.27 32.66 0.24
CA GLY A 463 0.98 32.25 0.83
C GLY A 463 -0.09 33.33 0.86
N ASP A 464 0.21 34.51 0.30
CA ASP A 464 -0.80 35.49 -0.10
C ASP A 464 -1.44 35.07 -1.44
N SER A 465 -2.73 35.39 -1.61
CA SER A 465 -3.49 35.28 -2.85
C SER A 465 -2.79 35.91 -4.07
N ALA A 466 -2.04 37.00 -3.87
CA ALA A 466 -1.28 37.66 -4.93
C ALA A 466 0.06 36.95 -5.27
N ASP A 467 0.55 36.09 -4.38
CA ASP A 467 1.82 35.36 -4.50
C ASP A 467 1.61 33.85 -4.30
N THR A 468 0.62 33.30 -4.99
CA THR A 468 0.41 31.85 -5.15
C THR A 468 0.21 31.50 -6.60
N LEU A 469 0.70 30.33 -6.99
CA LEU A 469 0.29 29.72 -8.24
C LEU A 469 -1.21 29.37 -8.18
N PRO A 470 -1.97 29.56 -9.27
CA PRO A 470 -3.34 29.07 -9.37
C PRO A 470 -3.36 27.54 -9.39
N ASP A 471 -4.51 26.93 -9.11
CA ASP A 471 -4.67 25.47 -9.18
C ASP A 471 -4.48 24.94 -10.60
N TYR A 472 -4.97 25.70 -11.59
CA TYR A 472 -4.73 25.44 -13.00
C TYR A 472 -4.82 26.73 -13.83
N ILE A 473 -4.28 26.68 -15.05
CA ILE A 473 -4.45 27.71 -16.09
C ILE A 473 -5.03 27.04 -17.35
N PRO A 474 -6.16 27.52 -17.89
CA PRO A 474 -6.69 27.03 -19.16
C PRO A 474 -5.66 27.16 -20.30
N LEU A 475 -5.55 26.11 -21.11
CA LEU A 475 -4.70 26.05 -22.29
C LEU A 475 -5.56 25.50 -23.45
N ALA A 476 -6.26 26.39 -24.14
CA ALA A 476 -7.19 26.00 -25.19
C ALA A 476 -6.49 25.64 -26.51
N GLN A 477 -5.29 26.19 -26.74
CA GLN A 477 -4.51 25.99 -27.96
C GLN A 477 -3.03 25.82 -27.60
N PRO A 478 -2.23 25.18 -28.48
CA PRO A 478 -0.79 25.10 -28.28
C PRO A 478 -0.17 26.48 -28.12
N ALA A 479 0.75 26.60 -27.16
CA ALA A 479 1.51 27.80 -26.88
C ALA A 479 3.00 27.48 -26.71
N THR A 480 3.85 28.46 -26.99
CA THR A 480 5.29 28.36 -26.79
C THR A 480 5.69 29.25 -25.61
N GLY A 481 6.35 28.66 -24.62
CA GLY A 481 6.95 29.38 -23.49
C GLY A 481 8.46 29.54 -23.66
N TYR A 482 9.03 30.54 -23.01
CA TYR A 482 10.49 30.78 -23.00
C TYR A 482 10.98 30.91 -21.56
N LEU A 483 11.91 30.03 -21.16
CA LEU A 483 12.56 30.02 -19.85
C LEU A 483 14.05 30.33 -20.05
N GLY A 484 14.34 31.59 -20.35
CA GLY A 484 15.67 32.01 -20.79
C GLY A 484 16.04 31.34 -22.13
N PRO A 485 17.11 30.51 -22.19
CA PRO A 485 17.53 29.82 -23.41
C PRO A 485 16.68 28.57 -23.74
N ILE A 486 15.77 28.15 -22.85
CA ILE A 486 14.94 26.96 -23.07
C ILE A 486 13.61 27.37 -23.69
N THR A 487 13.30 26.77 -24.84
CA THR A 487 11.96 26.81 -25.44
C THR A 487 11.10 25.69 -24.88
N VAL A 488 9.94 26.02 -24.35
CA VAL A 488 8.94 25.10 -23.77
C VAL A 488 7.77 24.98 -24.75
N ALA A 489 7.32 23.76 -25.02
CA ALA A 489 6.14 23.50 -25.82
C ALA A 489 4.96 23.15 -24.90
N LEU A 490 3.94 24.01 -24.87
CA LEU A 490 2.73 23.83 -24.07
C LEU A 490 1.61 23.41 -25.01
N ASP A 491 1.41 22.11 -25.17
CA ASP A 491 0.44 21.56 -26.12
C ASP A 491 -0.63 20.73 -25.37
N PRO A 492 -1.91 21.15 -25.40
CA PRO A 492 -3.02 20.40 -24.80
C PRO A 492 -3.08 18.93 -25.21
N ALA A 493 -2.77 18.63 -26.48
CA ALA A 493 -2.81 17.26 -27.00
C ALA A 493 -1.70 16.40 -26.38
N ARG A 494 -0.51 16.96 -26.17
CA ARG A 494 0.61 16.26 -25.52
C ARG A 494 0.39 16.04 -24.04
N LEU A 495 -0.23 17.02 -23.37
CA LEU A 495 -0.57 16.96 -21.95
C LEU A 495 -1.80 16.08 -21.66
N GLY A 496 -2.57 15.73 -22.71
CA GLY A 496 -3.82 14.98 -22.60
C GLY A 496 -4.97 15.76 -21.96
N ARG A 497 -4.85 17.10 -21.86
CA ARG A 497 -5.82 17.96 -21.19
C ARG A 497 -5.70 19.43 -21.63
N PRO A 498 -6.80 20.22 -21.62
CA PRO A 498 -6.80 21.62 -22.05
C PRO A 498 -6.42 22.61 -20.94
N TYR A 499 -5.49 22.25 -20.04
CA TYR A 499 -5.04 23.11 -18.95
C TYR A 499 -3.68 22.67 -18.37
N LEU A 500 -2.94 23.63 -17.82
CA LEU A 500 -1.76 23.40 -16.99
C LEU A 500 -2.18 23.34 -15.53
N MET A 501 -1.70 22.34 -14.79
CA MET A 501 -1.86 22.23 -13.35
C MET A 501 -0.80 23.04 -12.61
N ARG A 502 -1.07 23.37 -11.35
CA ARG A 502 -0.14 24.03 -10.44
C ARG A 502 1.24 23.35 -10.40
N SER A 503 1.31 22.03 -10.48
CA SER A 503 2.58 21.28 -10.54
C SER A 503 3.45 21.68 -11.75
N GLU A 504 2.87 21.78 -12.96
CA GLU A 504 3.58 22.25 -14.14
C GLU A 504 4.05 23.69 -13.96
N LEU A 505 3.19 24.56 -13.44
CA LEU A 505 3.54 25.97 -13.21
C LEU A 505 4.70 26.10 -12.21
N ALA A 506 4.72 25.29 -11.16
CA ALA A 506 5.80 25.26 -10.19
C ALA A 506 7.12 24.81 -10.81
N VAL A 507 7.11 23.71 -11.59
CA VAL A 507 8.32 23.23 -12.27
C VAL A 507 8.85 24.26 -13.27
N LEU A 508 7.99 24.85 -14.09
CA LEU A 508 8.38 25.88 -15.06
C LEU A 508 8.95 27.13 -14.37
N GLN A 509 8.36 27.55 -13.25
CA GLN A 509 8.85 28.68 -12.47
C GLN A 509 10.21 28.38 -11.81
N ILE A 510 10.40 27.17 -11.28
CA ILE A 510 11.70 26.75 -10.72
C ILE A 510 12.77 26.73 -11.81
N ILE A 511 12.46 26.17 -12.99
CA ILE A 511 13.40 26.17 -14.11
C ILE A 511 13.76 27.61 -14.47
N LYS A 512 12.79 28.51 -14.61
CA LYS A 512 13.03 29.92 -14.92
C LYS A 512 14.01 30.57 -13.94
N ASP A 513 13.85 30.31 -12.65
CA ASP A 513 14.59 31.02 -11.60
C ASP A 513 15.97 30.38 -11.34
N GLU A 514 16.09 29.06 -11.48
CA GLU A 514 17.28 28.30 -11.05
C GLU A 514 18.12 27.70 -12.18
N LEU A 515 17.69 27.82 -13.45
CA LEU A 515 18.45 27.31 -14.58
C LEU A 515 19.89 27.86 -14.59
N GLY A 516 20.86 26.94 -14.57
CA GLY A 516 22.29 27.27 -14.54
C GLY A 516 22.83 27.67 -13.16
N LYS A 517 21.98 27.93 -12.15
CA LYS A 517 22.38 28.20 -10.77
C LYS A 517 22.41 26.92 -9.94
N ARG A 518 21.36 26.09 -10.07
CA ARG A 518 21.21 24.83 -9.34
C ARG A 518 20.86 23.70 -10.32
N PRO A 519 21.39 22.49 -10.11
CA PRO A 519 21.04 21.35 -10.96
C PRO A 519 19.57 20.94 -10.78
N ILE A 520 18.88 20.66 -11.89
CA ILE A 520 17.49 20.18 -11.91
C ILE A 520 17.46 18.85 -12.67
N TYR A 521 16.83 17.86 -12.06
CA TYR A 521 16.75 16.49 -12.57
C TYR A 521 15.31 16.00 -12.60
N PHE A 522 15.02 15.11 -13.54
CA PHE A 522 13.78 14.36 -13.63
C PHE A 522 14.09 12.88 -13.38
N SER A 523 13.46 12.28 -12.38
CA SER A 523 13.58 10.85 -12.13
C SER A 523 12.97 10.04 -13.29
N ALA A 524 13.51 8.85 -13.57
CA ALA A 524 12.93 7.91 -14.53
C ALA A 524 11.44 7.60 -14.25
N SER A 525 11.01 7.73 -12.99
CA SER A 525 9.62 7.57 -12.57
C SER A 525 8.67 8.62 -13.16
N THR A 526 9.17 9.79 -13.57
CA THR A 526 8.36 10.85 -14.20
C THR A 526 7.98 10.54 -15.65
N GLY A 527 8.48 9.43 -16.21
CA GLY A 527 8.18 9.00 -17.57
C GLY A 527 8.54 10.09 -18.59
N ASN A 528 7.57 10.48 -19.40
CA ASN A 528 7.71 11.48 -20.46
C ASN A 528 7.28 12.90 -20.03
N TYR A 529 7.05 13.15 -18.74
CA TYR A 529 6.57 14.45 -18.24
C TYR A 529 7.39 15.64 -18.77
N ALA A 530 8.72 15.56 -18.68
CA ALA A 530 9.60 16.63 -19.16
C ALA A 530 9.56 16.76 -20.70
N ASP A 531 9.41 15.65 -21.43
CA ASP A 531 9.29 15.65 -22.89
C ASP A 531 7.96 16.27 -23.36
N GLN A 532 6.87 16.06 -22.61
CA GLN A 532 5.57 16.70 -22.88
C GLN A 532 5.65 18.22 -22.78
N LEU A 533 6.55 18.76 -21.94
CA LEU A 533 6.87 20.19 -21.86
C LEU A 533 7.87 20.67 -22.93
N GLY A 534 8.28 19.80 -23.86
CA GLY A 534 9.24 20.13 -24.91
C GLY A 534 10.70 20.20 -24.45
N LEU A 535 11.03 19.67 -23.27
CA LEU A 535 12.38 19.76 -22.72
C LEU A 535 13.36 18.73 -23.31
N SER A 536 12.92 17.79 -24.15
CA SER A 536 13.74 16.70 -24.70
C SER A 536 15.10 17.13 -25.26
N PRO A 537 15.24 18.25 -26.03
CA PRO A 537 16.53 18.70 -26.54
C PRO A 537 17.52 19.14 -25.45
N TYR A 538 17.05 19.38 -24.23
CA TYR A 538 17.80 19.93 -23.10
C TYR A 538 18.03 18.89 -21.99
N LEU A 539 17.76 17.61 -22.26
CA LEU A 539 17.84 16.55 -21.26
C LEU A 539 18.96 15.55 -21.58
N VAL A 540 19.77 15.26 -20.57
CA VAL A 540 20.84 14.24 -20.62
C VAL A 540 20.54 13.15 -19.59
N GLY A 541 20.43 11.90 -20.04
CA GLY A 541 20.27 10.74 -19.16
C GLY A 541 21.55 10.42 -18.37
N GLU A 542 21.39 10.22 -17.07
CA GLU A 542 22.45 9.88 -16.11
C GLU A 542 21.91 8.75 -15.18
N GLY A 543 22.06 7.49 -15.60
CA GLY A 543 21.50 6.35 -14.85
C GLY A 543 19.97 6.39 -14.75
N LEU A 544 19.42 6.55 -13.53
CA LEU A 544 17.98 6.60 -13.23
C LEU A 544 17.37 8.00 -13.31
N VAL A 545 18.13 9.03 -13.70
CA VAL A 545 17.64 10.41 -13.80
C VAL A 545 18.00 11.04 -15.14
N ARG A 546 17.31 12.13 -15.49
CA ARG A 546 17.63 12.98 -16.64
C ARG A 546 17.92 14.38 -16.15
N ARG A 547 19.13 14.88 -16.42
CA ARG A 547 19.60 16.22 -16.08
C ARG A 547 19.08 17.24 -17.09
N LEU A 548 18.54 18.35 -16.59
CA LEU A 548 18.24 19.53 -17.41
C LEU A 548 19.50 20.39 -17.58
N VAL A 549 19.82 20.74 -18.83
CA VAL A 549 20.94 21.61 -19.19
C VAL A 549 20.44 22.90 -19.88
N PRO A 550 21.18 24.02 -19.78
CA PRO A 550 20.71 25.32 -20.28
C PRO A 550 20.80 25.48 -21.79
N ARG A 551 21.35 24.51 -22.52
CA ARG A 551 21.54 24.56 -23.98
C ARG A 551 21.15 23.23 -24.60
N PRO A 552 20.72 23.21 -25.88
CA PRO A 552 20.46 21.96 -26.57
C PRO A 552 21.67 21.03 -26.51
N VAL A 553 21.42 19.77 -26.20
CA VAL A 553 22.45 18.75 -26.06
C VAL A 553 22.93 18.35 -27.45
N GLY A 554 24.24 18.28 -27.62
CA GLY A 554 24.91 17.70 -28.79
C GLY A 554 25.64 16.41 -28.43
N VAL A 555 26.02 15.64 -29.46
CA VAL A 555 26.92 14.50 -29.28
C VAL A 555 28.34 15.00 -29.05
N GLY A 556 29.03 14.48 -28.04
CA GLY A 556 30.40 14.86 -27.69
C GLY A 556 30.69 14.77 -26.20
N GLY A 557 31.98 14.72 -25.82
CA GLY A 557 32.41 14.72 -24.41
C GLY A 557 31.89 13.54 -23.58
N GLY A 558 31.62 12.38 -24.21
CA GLY A 558 31.02 11.22 -23.55
C GLY A 558 29.49 11.18 -23.58
N VAL A 559 28.83 12.19 -24.15
CA VAL A 559 27.37 12.21 -24.37
C VAL A 559 27.05 11.63 -25.75
N TRP A 560 26.20 10.61 -25.76
CA TRP A 560 25.78 9.87 -26.95
C TRP A 560 24.27 10.01 -27.16
N ARG A 561 23.83 9.99 -28.41
CA ARG A 561 22.40 9.89 -28.73
C ARG A 561 22.07 8.41 -28.92
N VAL A 562 21.29 7.86 -28.00
CA VAL A 562 20.80 6.47 -28.07
C VAL A 562 19.38 6.50 -28.65
N GLU A 563 19.13 5.69 -29.67
CA GLU A 563 17.84 5.63 -30.36
C GLU A 563 16.71 5.30 -29.37
N GLY A 564 15.61 6.04 -29.45
CA GLY A 564 14.47 5.90 -28.52
C GLY A 564 14.73 6.34 -27.07
N ARG A 565 15.98 6.67 -26.68
CA ARG A 565 16.36 7.07 -25.31
C ARG A 565 16.81 8.52 -25.19
N GLY A 566 17.15 9.17 -26.30
CA GLY A 566 17.62 10.55 -26.33
C GLY A 566 19.12 10.64 -26.01
N PHE A 567 19.56 11.73 -25.41
CA PHE A 567 20.96 11.94 -25.05
C PHE A 567 21.30 11.31 -23.71
N VAL A 568 22.45 10.66 -23.61
CA VAL A 568 22.91 9.92 -22.42
C VAL A 568 24.37 10.22 -22.18
N ASP A 569 24.74 10.59 -20.95
CA ASP A 569 26.13 10.65 -20.51
C ASP A 569 26.59 9.24 -20.16
N VAL A 570 27.34 8.63 -21.10
CA VAL A 570 27.74 7.22 -21.02
C VAL A 570 28.75 6.98 -19.90
N PRO A 571 29.85 7.76 -19.76
CA PRO A 571 30.78 7.60 -18.66
C PRO A 571 30.11 7.73 -17.28
N ARG A 572 29.28 8.76 -17.09
CA ARG A 572 28.60 8.99 -15.81
C ARG A 572 27.59 7.89 -15.49
N SER A 573 26.78 7.49 -16.48
CA SER A 573 25.81 6.41 -16.29
C SER A 573 26.49 5.07 -15.99
N ALA A 574 27.59 4.75 -16.65
CA ALA A 574 28.37 3.53 -16.36
C ALA A 574 28.98 3.57 -14.94
N ALA A 575 29.54 4.70 -14.51
CA ALA A 575 30.08 4.88 -13.16
C ALA A 575 28.99 4.68 -12.09
N LEU A 576 27.80 5.23 -12.31
CA LEU A 576 26.65 5.06 -11.42
C LEU A 576 26.19 3.58 -11.37
N LEU A 577 25.89 2.98 -12.52
CA LEU A 577 25.30 1.64 -12.61
C LEU A 577 26.19 0.53 -12.08
N PHE A 578 27.51 0.65 -12.24
CA PHE A 578 28.46 -0.39 -11.86
C PHE A 578 29.29 -0.08 -10.61
N GLY A 579 29.39 1.19 -10.21
CA GLY A 579 30.20 1.63 -9.07
C GLY A 579 29.41 2.14 -7.88
N VAL A 580 28.15 2.53 -8.06
CA VAL A 580 27.34 3.20 -7.01
C VAL A 580 26.05 2.46 -6.71
N TYR A 581 25.35 2.03 -7.75
CA TYR A 581 24.01 1.47 -7.62
C TYR A 581 24.00 0.12 -6.92
N ARG A 582 22.96 -0.09 -6.12
CA ARG A 582 22.68 -1.35 -5.42
C ARG A 582 21.42 -2.02 -5.95
N GLY A 583 20.47 -1.22 -6.42
CA GLY A 583 19.14 -1.68 -6.76
C GLY A 583 19.07 -2.47 -8.05
N GLY A 584 20.07 -2.37 -8.94
CA GLY A 584 20.14 -3.23 -10.13
C GLY A 584 20.28 -4.71 -9.78
N GLU A 585 21.19 -5.04 -8.87
CA GLU A 585 21.38 -6.41 -8.36
C GLU A 585 20.16 -6.87 -7.55
N THR A 586 19.60 -5.99 -6.71
CA THR A 586 18.35 -6.28 -5.95
C THR A 586 17.14 -6.51 -6.86
N ALA A 587 17.05 -5.76 -7.97
CA ALA A 587 16.02 -5.93 -8.99
C ALA A 587 16.19 -7.25 -9.74
N ALA A 588 17.44 -7.63 -10.05
CA ALA A 588 17.80 -8.87 -10.75
C ALA A 588 17.63 -10.14 -9.90
N ARG A 589 17.50 -10.01 -8.57
CA ARG A 589 17.32 -11.13 -7.65
C ARG A 589 16.20 -12.08 -8.11
N PRO A 590 16.43 -13.39 -8.26
CA PRO A 590 15.42 -14.33 -8.73
C PRO A 590 14.19 -14.38 -7.83
N ARG A 591 12.99 -14.29 -8.43
CA ARG A 591 11.71 -14.44 -7.74
C ARG A 591 10.92 -15.59 -8.38
N PRO A 592 10.67 -16.71 -7.66
CA PRO A 592 9.99 -17.89 -8.24
C PRO A 592 8.60 -17.62 -8.82
N ARG A 593 7.94 -16.57 -8.35
CA ARG A 593 6.60 -16.14 -8.77
C ARG A 593 6.60 -14.75 -9.42
N GLY A 594 7.77 -14.26 -9.81
CA GLY A 594 7.94 -12.91 -10.35
C GLY A 594 7.70 -11.83 -9.29
N TRP A 595 7.49 -10.60 -9.77
CA TRP A 595 7.18 -9.45 -8.94
C TRP A 595 5.77 -9.59 -8.37
N VAL A 596 5.70 -9.60 -7.04
CA VAL A 596 4.49 -9.82 -6.24
C VAL A 596 3.32 -8.88 -6.53
N ASP A 597 3.61 -7.64 -6.93
CA ASP A 597 2.60 -6.61 -7.23
C ASP A 597 2.81 -6.09 -8.64
N VAL A 598 2.22 -6.78 -9.62
CA VAL A 598 2.32 -6.45 -11.06
C VAL A 598 2.15 -4.94 -11.34
N PRO A 599 1.17 -4.20 -10.75
CA PRO A 599 1.06 -2.76 -10.92
C PRO A 599 2.33 -1.94 -10.63
N SER A 600 3.14 -2.36 -9.66
CA SER A 600 4.38 -1.67 -9.28
C SER A 600 5.63 -2.23 -9.95
N GLN A 601 5.52 -3.26 -10.79
CA GLN A 601 6.68 -3.85 -11.48
C GLN A 601 7.39 -2.84 -12.40
N ASN A 602 6.69 -1.78 -12.82
CA ASN A 602 7.28 -0.70 -13.62
C ASN A 602 8.41 0.04 -12.88
N SER A 603 8.47 -0.06 -11.55
CA SER A 603 9.62 0.42 -10.78
C SER A 603 10.93 -0.31 -11.13
N LEU A 604 10.85 -1.56 -11.60
CA LEU A 604 11.99 -2.33 -12.09
C LEU A 604 12.45 -1.85 -13.47
N LEU A 605 11.53 -1.32 -14.29
CA LEU A 605 11.82 -0.94 -15.68
C LEU A 605 12.80 0.23 -15.78
N GLY A 606 12.89 1.10 -14.76
CA GLY A 606 13.93 2.13 -14.70
C GLY A 606 15.34 1.54 -14.80
N TYR A 607 15.60 0.43 -14.09
CA TYR A 607 16.88 -0.29 -14.18
C TYR A 607 17.03 -1.02 -15.51
N VAL A 608 15.98 -1.70 -16.00
CA VAL A 608 16.00 -2.35 -17.32
C VAL A 608 16.44 -1.35 -18.38
N PHE A 609 15.84 -0.17 -18.39
CA PHE A 609 16.15 0.88 -19.35
C PHE A 609 17.55 1.45 -19.18
N ALA A 610 18.02 1.66 -17.95
CA ALA A 610 19.37 2.15 -17.70
C ALA A 610 20.44 1.14 -18.16
N TYR A 611 20.28 -0.15 -17.84
CA TYR A 611 21.21 -1.20 -18.26
C TYR A 611 21.14 -1.46 -19.76
N ASP A 612 19.96 -1.50 -20.36
CA ASP A 612 19.80 -1.66 -21.82
C ASP A 612 20.49 -0.52 -22.59
N THR A 613 20.29 0.72 -22.13
CA THR A 613 20.91 1.91 -22.73
C THR A 613 22.43 1.83 -22.66
N ILE A 614 22.98 1.45 -21.51
CA ILE A 614 24.44 1.40 -21.34
C ILE A 614 25.06 0.19 -22.01
N ALA A 615 24.35 -0.93 -22.13
CA ALA A 615 24.76 -2.06 -22.94
C ALA A 615 24.94 -1.69 -24.41
N GLN A 616 24.02 -0.91 -24.99
CA GLN A 616 24.12 -0.45 -26.37
C GLN A 616 25.31 0.50 -26.55
N ALA A 617 25.48 1.45 -25.63
CA ALA A 617 26.55 2.45 -25.71
C ALA A 617 27.96 1.87 -25.50
N LEU A 618 28.10 0.82 -24.69
CA LEU A 618 29.39 0.20 -24.39
C LEU A 618 29.74 -0.97 -25.30
N ARG A 619 28.85 -1.39 -26.21
CA ARG A 619 29.01 -2.63 -26.99
C ARG A 619 30.33 -2.71 -27.77
N GLU A 620 30.79 -1.58 -28.31
CA GLU A 620 32.04 -1.52 -29.09
C GLU A 620 33.27 -1.17 -28.23
N THR A 621 33.07 -0.51 -27.09
CA THR A 621 34.16 0.11 -26.30
C THR A 621 34.52 -0.67 -25.03
N ASP A 622 33.54 -1.33 -24.41
CA ASP A 622 33.70 -2.20 -23.23
C ASP A 622 32.68 -3.36 -23.29
N PRO A 623 32.95 -4.39 -24.14
CA PRO A 623 32.04 -5.51 -24.33
C PRO A 623 31.71 -6.25 -23.04
N ALA A 624 32.67 -6.36 -22.11
CA ALA A 624 32.46 -7.07 -20.85
C ALA A 624 31.41 -6.37 -19.95
N ARG A 625 31.46 -5.04 -19.84
CA ARG A 625 30.41 -4.29 -19.14
C ARG A 625 29.09 -4.29 -19.89
N ALA A 626 29.12 -4.26 -21.22
CA ALA A 626 27.91 -4.37 -22.03
C ALA A 626 27.19 -5.72 -21.78
N ASP A 627 27.93 -6.82 -21.77
CA ASP A 627 27.39 -8.16 -21.50
C ASP A 627 26.84 -8.27 -20.07
N ARG A 628 27.54 -7.69 -19.07
CA ARG A 628 27.03 -7.63 -17.70
C ARG A 628 25.72 -6.83 -17.61
N ALA A 629 25.61 -5.70 -18.29
CA ALA A 629 24.38 -4.92 -18.33
C ALA A 629 23.23 -5.69 -18.98
N VAL A 630 23.49 -6.43 -20.06
CA VAL A 630 22.50 -7.33 -20.68
C VAL A 630 22.04 -8.41 -19.70
N ALA A 631 22.97 -9.06 -19.00
CA ALA A 631 22.63 -10.09 -18.01
C ALA A 631 21.76 -9.56 -16.88
N LEU A 632 22.07 -8.37 -16.34
CA LEU A 632 21.25 -7.71 -15.31
C LEU A 632 19.87 -7.33 -15.86
N ARG A 633 19.81 -6.70 -17.04
CA ARG A 633 18.56 -6.34 -17.71
C ARG A 633 17.65 -7.56 -17.86
N ASP A 634 18.17 -8.66 -18.35
CA ASP A 634 17.41 -9.89 -18.63
C ASP A 634 16.94 -10.57 -17.33
N ALA A 635 17.79 -10.60 -16.30
CA ALA A 635 17.42 -11.09 -14.98
C ALA A 635 16.33 -10.24 -14.31
N ILE A 636 16.37 -8.91 -14.49
CA ILE A 636 15.31 -8.01 -14.01
C ILE A 636 14.01 -8.27 -14.77
N LEU A 637 14.06 -8.37 -16.11
CA LEU A 637 12.89 -8.64 -16.96
C LEU A 637 12.23 -9.98 -16.62
N ALA A 638 13.01 -11.01 -16.29
CA ALA A 638 12.52 -12.31 -15.86
C ALA A 638 11.64 -12.25 -14.59
N ASN A 639 11.75 -11.19 -13.79
CA ASN A 639 10.88 -10.96 -12.65
C ASN A 639 9.58 -10.22 -13.00
N THR A 640 9.36 -9.82 -14.26
CA THR A 640 8.21 -9.02 -14.68
C THR A 640 7.30 -9.78 -15.63
N THR A 641 6.09 -9.27 -15.85
CA THR A 641 5.21 -9.80 -16.90
C THR A 641 5.68 -9.45 -18.32
N TYR A 642 6.79 -8.73 -18.47
CA TYR A 642 7.39 -8.39 -19.78
C TYR A 642 8.45 -9.41 -20.24
N ALA A 643 8.67 -10.49 -19.46
CA ALA A 643 9.60 -11.54 -19.83
C ALA A 643 9.24 -12.14 -21.22
N PRO A 644 10.21 -12.34 -22.13
CA PRO A 644 9.95 -12.98 -23.41
C PRO A 644 9.35 -14.38 -23.23
N ALA A 645 8.41 -14.77 -24.10
CA ALA A 645 7.80 -16.10 -24.08
C ALA A 645 8.88 -17.20 -24.15
N GLY A 646 9.10 -17.91 -23.04
CA GLY A 646 10.16 -18.90 -22.87
C GLY A 646 11.04 -18.70 -21.62
N GLY A 647 11.00 -17.51 -21.00
CA GLY A 647 11.65 -17.22 -19.71
C GLY A 647 10.62 -17.01 -18.62
N HIS A 648 10.09 -18.10 -18.05
CA HIS A 648 8.97 -18.16 -17.09
C HIS A 648 8.59 -16.88 -16.31
N ALA A 649 7.50 -16.25 -16.75
CA ALA A 649 6.38 -15.90 -15.88
C ALA A 649 5.23 -16.82 -16.31
N THR A 650 4.96 -17.90 -15.56
CA THR A 650 3.85 -18.79 -15.89
C THR A 650 2.54 -18.00 -15.82
N ASP A 651 1.94 -17.80 -16.99
CA ASP A 651 0.56 -17.38 -17.28
C ASP A 651 -0.23 -16.85 -16.07
N ASN A 652 -0.28 -15.52 -15.97
CA ASN A 652 -1.10 -14.78 -15.01
C ASN A 652 -2.59 -15.13 -15.12
#